data_AF-A0A934EQA5-F1
#
_entry.id   AF-A0A934EQA5-F1
#
_cell.length_a   1.000
_cell.length_b   1.000
_cell.length_c   1.000
_cell.angle_alpha   90.00
_cell.angle_beta   90.00
_cell.angle_gamma   90.00
#
_symmetry.space_group_name_H-M   'P 1'
#
loop_
_entity.id
_entity.type
_entity.pdbx_description
1 polymer ?
#
loop_
_entity_poly.entity_id
_entity_poly.type
_entity_poly.pdbx_seq_one_letter_code
_entity_poly.pdbx_strand_id
1 'polypeptide(L)'
;MRRVYSVIFLVSSSALIFEVSLTRLFSIYLSYHFAFMVISIAMLGIGSAGTILTFFPPEKLSESSITRSENRLALYALLAGISMVLSYIVSNHIPFDPVKLSWERSQILYVALYCIALSIPFLFSGALIVTAFSFFSKMPERIYCSDLLGAGTGSLAVILLLNTAAPEYAIFSASTICFTGALIAGRGRIKIASLSFMFLNILLITLHPEFIDVRISEYKALPQAMKHPQAEHLKTYYSSHSRIDTLKSPAVRFAPGLSFKYLEPLPEQIGIAIDGGEITAVTESGNIEKLTFLEYLPSALAYEIGKKDYVLILEPKGGMQALMAEHYRAGNVFKIESNPMLVKVIRDDLREFSGGIFNRNTWSGYGRSKLRSSDFKAHASQHYDIIDLSLPDTSVTGTFGFSEDYRLTVEAFKEYLDALDTDGILSVSMYLLPPPRNEFRLLTTVITALEEVEQRDISKNLIAIRSWDSITILIKRSFFTEHEIDKLKLFSESRRFDLLHYPGIKKEETNIYIRLPSDEYFNNFQSIIQPETRDSFIKSYLFDIAPVYDENPFFHYYLKLNNTKAIYNVMGRNILYFLDNGYLLPVVLAIVLILSLLMILVPAFFMKQFKKFKRLELFTLLYFAMIGLGFMFFEVTLIQKNILPLENPVYSVAVVLTTILVSSGAGSVFSSKLNKLSSSYIQLIICCLIFLYSLTQPLLLKFMLPYSLAIKSMIISISLLIPGFFMGIPFPMGIKLLGQKQKELIPWAWAINACLSVLAPVLTIMLAITAGFKIVLWGASLAYLLAFISFKGLSKE
;
A
#
# COMPACT_ATOMS: atom_id res chain seq x y z
N MET A 1 -35.10 7.32 17.05
CA MET A 1 -34.47 6.03 16.67
C MET A 1 -34.13 5.92 15.18
N ARG A 2 -35.08 5.93 14.22
CA ARG A 2 -34.73 5.85 12.77
C ARG A 2 -33.72 6.93 12.35
N ARG A 3 -33.90 8.17 12.81
CA ARG A 3 -32.96 9.29 12.57
C ARG A 3 -31.55 9.01 13.11
N VAL A 4 -31.42 8.41 14.29
CA VAL A 4 -30.13 8.07 14.90
C VAL A 4 -29.35 7.11 14.02
N TYR A 5 -29.99 6.04 13.54
CA TYR A 5 -29.36 5.08 12.64
C TYR A 5 -28.93 5.71 11.31
N SER A 6 -29.77 6.57 10.72
CA SER A 6 -29.41 7.30 9.51
C SER A 6 -28.21 8.22 9.70
N VAL A 7 -28.11 8.92 10.83
CA VAL A 7 -26.96 9.80 11.11
C VAL A 7 -25.68 9.00 11.29
N ILE A 8 -25.73 7.89 12.03
CA ILE A 8 -24.56 7.00 12.20
C ILE A 8 -24.11 6.49 10.83
N PHE A 9 -25.04 5.96 10.03
CA PHE A 9 -24.72 5.48 8.68
C PHE A 9 -24.03 6.54 7.81
N LEU A 10 -24.57 7.76 7.78
CA LEU A 10 -24.00 8.85 6.97
C LEU A 10 -22.63 9.29 7.48
N VAL A 11 -22.45 9.42 8.80
CA VAL A 11 -21.17 9.86 9.37
C VAL A 11 -20.10 8.78 9.23
N SER A 12 -20.43 7.50 9.41
CA SER A 12 -19.49 6.40 9.19
C SER A 12 -19.11 6.25 7.71
N SER A 13 -20.08 6.44 6.79
CA SER A 13 -19.79 6.51 5.35
C SER A 13 -18.85 7.66 5.01
N SER A 14 -19.14 8.85 5.54
CA SER A 14 -18.31 10.05 5.36
C SER A 14 -16.91 9.87 5.94
N ALA A 15 -16.77 9.28 7.13
CA ALA A 15 -15.48 9.02 7.76
C ALA A 15 -14.60 8.11 6.90
N LEU A 16 -15.18 7.04 6.32
CA LEU A 16 -14.43 6.14 5.43
C LEU A 16 -14.09 6.78 4.08
N ILE A 17 -14.99 7.57 3.49
CA ILE A 17 -14.68 8.35 2.28
C ILE A 17 -13.50 9.28 2.57
N PHE A 18 -13.56 10.02 3.68
CA PHE A 18 -12.50 10.93 4.10
C PHE A 18 -11.17 10.20 4.34
N GLU A 19 -11.19 9.07 5.06
CA GLU A 19 -10.02 8.23 5.30
C GLU A 19 -9.35 7.78 4.00
N VAL A 20 -10.11 7.19 3.08
CA VAL A 20 -9.55 6.73 1.79
C VAL A 20 -9.12 7.89 0.92
N SER A 21 -9.85 9.02 0.90
CA SER A 21 -9.41 10.23 0.18
C SER A 21 -8.10 10.77 0.72
N LEU A 22 -7.90 10.79 2.05
CA LEU A 22 -6.64 11.19 2.67
C LEU A 22 -5.47 10.29 2.24
N THR A 23 -5.69 8.97 2.11
CA THR A 23 -4.62 8.07 1.62
C THR A 23 -4.12 8.45 0.22
N ARG A 24 -5.04 8.79 -0.70
CA ARG A 24 -4.67 9.25 -2.04
C ARG A 24 -4.07 10.65 -2.01
N LEU A 25 -4.59 11.53 -1.16
CA LEU A 25 -4.05 12.87 -1.01
C LEU A 25 -2.61 12.85 -0.52
N PHE A 26 -2.27 11.97 0.44
CA PHE A 26 -0.89 11.83 0.92
C PHE A 26 0.03 11.21 -0.14
N SER A 27 -0.50 10.31 -0.97
CA SER A 27 0.25 9.81 -2.13
C SER A 27 0.71 10.95 -3.03
N ILE A 28 -0.17 11.92 -3.30
CA ILE A 28 0.10 13.10 -4.14
C ILE A 28 0.93 14.16 -3.41
N TYR A 29 0.61 14.46 -2.14
CA TYR A 29 1.25 15.52 -1.34
C TYR A 29 2.68 15.15 -0.93
N LEU A 30 2.86 14.00 -0.27
CA LEU A 30 4.13 13.55 0.33
C LEU A 30 4.75 12.41 -0.48
N SER A 31 4.18 11.22 -0.36
CA SER A 31 4.50 9.98 -1.06
C SER A 31 3.45 8.94 -0.63
N TYR A 32 3.26 7.87 -1.41
CA TYR A 32 2.27 6.80 -1.16
C TYR A 32 2.35 6.19 0.26
N HIS A 33 3.49 6.32 0.93
CA HIS A 33 3.82 5.60 2.15
C HIS A 33 3.32 6.30 3.39
N PHE A 34 2.97 7.59 3.33
CA PHE A 34 2.25 8.19 4.46
C PHE A 34 0.78 7.74 4.49
N ALA A 35 0.27 7.08 3.44
CA ALA A 35 -1.09 6.56 3.41
C ALA A 35 -1.41 5.61 4.57
N PHE A 36 -0.47 4.74 4.99
CA PHE A 36 -0.72 3.82 6.11
C PHE A 36 -0.94 4.56 7.44
N MET A 37 -0.35 5.76 7.58
CA MET A 37 -0.49 6.58 8.78
C MET A 37 -1.93 7.08 8.94
N VAL A 38 -2.67 7.22 7.83
CA VAL A 38 -4.07 7.70 7.85
C VAL A 38 -4.97 6.76 8.65
N ILE A 39 -4.85 5.45 8.45
CA ILE A 39 -5.64 4.45 9.21
C ILE A 39 -5.33 4.58 10.71
N SER A 40 -4.05 4.74 11.05
CA SER A 40 -3.63 4.92 12.44
C SER A 40 -4.17 6.22 13.04
N ILE A 41 -4.13 7.32 12.30
CA ILE A 41 -4.67 8.63 12.71
C ILE A 41 -6.20 8.54 12.89
N ALA A 42 -6.90 7.84 12.00
CA ALA A 42 -8.33 7.66 12.08
C ALA A 42 -8.73 6.90 13.36
N MET A 43 -8.09 5.77 13.60
CA MET A 43 -8.31 4.96 14.80
C MET A 43 -7.88 5.71 16.08
N LEU A 44 -6.82 6.53 16.03
CA LEU A 44 -6.37 7.36 17.14
C LEU A 44 -7.41 8.43 17.49
N GLY A 45 -8.00 9.09 16.50
CA GLY A 45 -9.09 10.04 16.69
C GLY A 45 -10.31 9.37 17.34
N ILE A 46 -10.74 8.23 16.79
CA ILE A 46 -11.87 7.45 17.34
C ILE A 46 -11.59 6.98 18.79
N GLY A 47 -10.38 6.50 19.08
CA GLY A 47 -9.97 6.09 20.42
C GLY A 47 -9.88 7.26 21.41
N SER A 48 -9.48 8.45 20.92
CA SER A 48 -9.39 9.67 21.72
C SER A 48 -10.77 10.13 22.16
N ALA A 49 -11.78 9.99 21.30
CA ALA A 49 -13.16 10.24 21.66
C ALA A 49 -13.64 9.35 22.81
N GLY A 50 -13.33 8.04 22.78
CA GLY A 50 -13.66 7.12 23.86
C GLY A 50 -12.98 7.51 25.19
N THR A 51 -11.71 7.87 25.13
CA THR A 51 -10.91 8.32 26.30
C THR A 51 -11.49 9.60 26.91
N ILE A 52 -11.80 10.62 26.10
CA ILE A 52 -12.38 11.89 26.55
C ILE A 52 -13.77 11.68 27.16
N LEU A 53 -14.63 10.89 26.51
CA LEU A 53 -15.98 10.59 27.02
C LEU A 53 -15.97 9.69 28.25
N THR A 54 -14.86 9.01 28.55
CA THR A 54 -14.66 8.32 29.82
C THR A 54 -14.56 9.33 30.97
N PHE A 55 -13.82 10.43 30.79
CA PHE A 55 -13.77 11.53 31.77
C PHE A 55 -15.05 12.35 31.86
N PHE A 56 -15.75 12.51 30.73
CA PHE A 56 -16.99 13.26 30.62
C PHE A 56 -18.14 12.36 30.14
N PRO A 57 -18.70 11.50 31.02
CA PRO A 57 -19.71 10.52 30.63
C PRO A 57 -20.92 11.20 29.96
N PRO A 58 -21.41 10.67 28.83
CA PRO A 58 -22.56 11.25 28.12
C PRO A 58 -23.81 11.41 28.99
N GLU A 59 -23.97 10.50 29.96
CA GLU A 59 -25.09 10.44 30.92
C GLU A 59 -25.04 11.58 31.95
N LYS A 60 -23.86 11.95 32.46
CA LYS A 60 -23.70 13.09 33.39
C LYS A 60 -23.92 14.44 32.71
N LEU A 61 -23.74 14.47 31.39
CA LEU A 61 -23.88 15.70 30.61
C LEU A 61 -25.35 16.02 30.27
N SER A 62 -26.31 15.08 30.29
CA SER A 62 -27.71 15.39 29.92
C SER A 62 -28.76 14.57 30.66
N GLU A 63 -29.67 15.28 31.33
CA GLU A 63 -30.93 14.75 31.83
C GLU A 63 -31.89 14.30 30.69
N SER A 64 -32.32 13.05 30.82
CA SER A 64 -33.60 12.38 30.46
C SER A 64 -34.31 12.55 29.09
N SER A 65 -34.00 13.49 28.20
CA SER A 65 -34.78 13.68 26.96
C SER A 65 -34.11 13.14 25.67
N ILE A 66 -34.81 12.24 24.96
CA ILE A 66 -34.40 11.67 23.66
C ILE A 66 -34.05 12.78 22.65
N THR A 67 -34.81 13.86 22.65
CA THR A 67 -34.61 15.02 21.76
C THR A 67 -33.24 15.68 21.93
N ARG A 68 -32.72 15.74 23.17
CA ARG A 68 -31.42 16.37 23.47
C ARG A 68 -30.26 15.45 23.06
N SER A 69 -30.48 14.13 23.10
CA SER A 69 -29.53 13.14 22.57
C SER A 69 -29.40 13.22 21.05
N GLU A 70 -30.51 13.33 20.31
CA GLU A 70 -30.49 13.50 18.84
C GLU A 70 -29.77 14.79 18.43
N ASN A 71 -30.00 15.89 19.15
CA ASN A 71 -29.37 17.17 18.86
C ASN A 71 -27.85 17.17 19.15
N ARG A 72 -27.37 16.34 20.08
CA ARG A 72 -25.92 16.13 20.31
C ARG A 72 -25.26 15.33 19.21
N LEU A 73 -25.90 14.25 18.77
CA LEU A 73 -25.40 13.48 17.62
C LEU A 73 -25.33 14.38 16.38
N ALA A 74 -26.31 15.25 16.18
CA ALA A 74 -26.28 16.24 15.11
C ALA A 74 -25.14 17.26 15.27
N LEU A 75 -24.84 17.69 16.50
CA LEU A 75 -23.70 18.57 16.76
C LEU A 75 -22.37 17.89 16.42
N TYR A 76 -22.18 16.64 16.82
CA TYR A 76 -20.97 15.89 16.46
C TYR A 76 -20.86 15.66 14.94
N ALA A 77 -21.97 15.37 14.26
CA ALA A 77 -21.98 15.27 12.79
C ALA A 77 -21.61 16.62 12.11
N LEU A 78 -22.13 17.74 12.63
CA LEU A 78 -21.78 19.08 12.13
C LEU A 78 -20.29 19.38 12.35
N LEU A 79 -19.78 19.12 13.55
CA LEU A 79 -18.36 19.33 13.89
C LEU A 79 -17.45 18.42 13.07
N ALA A 80 -17.83 17.16 12.85
CA ALA A 80 -17.10 16.25 11.96
C ALA A 80 -16.99 16.84 10.55
N GLY A 81 -18.11 17.27 9.95
CA GLY A 81 -18.11 17.86 8.60
C GLY A 81 -17.27 19.14 8.49
N ILE A 82 -17.35 20.05 9.47
CA ILE A 82 -16.51 21.28 9.52
C ILE A 82 -15.04 20.91 9.65
N SER A 83 -14.72 20.00 10.58
CA SER A 83 -13.35 19.59 10.84
C SER A 83 -12.72 18.86 9.66
N MET A 84 -13.46 18.10 8.84
CA MET A 84 -12.93 17.48 7.62
C MET A 84 -12.36 18.54 6.67
N VAL A 85 -13.12 19.60 6.39
CA VAL A 85 -12.68 20.70 5.52
C VAL A 85 -11.52 21.47 6.14
N LEU A 86 -11.61 21.83 7.43
CA LEU A 86 -10.55 22.55 8.12
C LEU A 86 -9.26 21.73 8.21
N SER A 87 -9.35 20.44 8.51
CA SER A 87 -8.19 19.55 8.60
C SER A 87 -7.48 19.44 7.25
N TYR A 88 -8.24 19.35 6.15
CA TYR A 88 -7.68 19.38 4.80
C TYR A 88 -6.92 20.69 4.52
N ILE A 89 -7.56 21.83 4.72
CA ILE A 89 -6.95 23.15 4.47
C ILE A 89 -5.70 23.35 5.35
N VAL A 90 -5.80 23.04 6.65
CA VAL A 90 -4.67 23.12 7.58
C VAL A 90 -3.54 22.19 7.14
N SER A 91 -3.85 20.96 6.74
CA SER A 91 -2.85 20.00 6.28
C SER A 91 -2.10 20.48 5.02
N ASN A 92 -2.78 21.16 4.09
CA ASN A 92 -2.13 21.73 2.90
C ASN A 92 -1.21 22.92 3.22
N HIS A 93 -1.47 23.65 4.29
CA HIS A 93 -0.70 24.82 4.68
C HIS A 93 0.43 24.55 5.67
N ILE A 94 0.41 23.42 6.38
CA ILE A 94 1.54 23.00 7.22
C ILE A 94 2.74 22.70 6.30
N PRO A 95 3.89 23.39 6.44
CA PRO A 95 5.05 23.21 5.57
C PRO A 95 5.87 21.96 5.97
N PHE A 96 5.19 20.83 6.10
CA PHE A 96 5.82 19.55 6.42
C PHE A 96 6.47 18.97 5.17
N ASP A 97 7.77 18.69 5.26
CA ASP A 97 8.49 17.95 4.22
C ASP A 97 9.40 16.87 4.84
N PRO A 98 9.22 15.59 4.48
CA PRO A 98 10.02 14.49 5.02
C PRO A 98 11.51 14.68 4.76
N VAL A 99 11.89 15.31 3.64
CA VAL A 99 13.29 15.52 3.27
C VAL A 99 13.97 16.46 4.26
N LYS A 100 13.25 17.48 4.75
CA LYS A 100 13.76 18.47 5.71
C LYS A 100 13.96 17.90 7.12
N LEU A 101 13.39 16.75 7.44
CA LEU A 101 13.47 16.12 8.77
C LEU A 101 14.93 15.84 9.20
N SER A 102 15.84 15.67 8.23
CA SER A 102 17.26 15.40 8.47
C SER A 102 18.03 16.58 9.06
N TRP A 103 17.60 17.82 8.77
CA TRP A 103 18.32 19.04 9.17
C TRP A 103 17.47 20.04 9.96
N GLU A 104 16.14 19.93 9.93
CA GLU A 104 15.23 20.89 10.54
C GLU A 104 14.36 20.25 11.63
N ARG A 105 14.69 20.47 12.91
CA ARG A 105 13.97 19.85 14.04
C ARG A 105 12.51 20.33 14.20
N SER A 106 12.16 21.51 13.67
CA SER A 106 10.79 22.04 13.63
C SER A 106 9.84 21.08 12.90
N GLN A 107 10.34 20.27 11.96
CA GLN A 107 9.56 19.30 11.20
C GLN A 107 8.90 18.24 12.10
N ILE A 108 9.51 17.90 13.24
CA ILE A 108 8.91 16.99 14.22
C ILE A 108 7.63 17.61 14.82
N LEU A 109 7.65 18.92 15.10
CA LEU A 109 6.47 19.64 15.57
C LEU A 109 5.40 19.70 14.46
N TYR A 110 5.80 19.88 13.20
CA TYR A 110 4.86 19.84 12.08
C TYR A 110 4.19 18.48 11.92
N VAL A 111 4.92 17.36 12.05
CA VAL A 111 4.31 16.01 12.07
C VAL A 111 3.27 15.89 13.19
N ALA A 112 3.58 16.36 14.40
CA ALA A 112 2.64 16.32 15.51
C ALA A 112 1.38 17.16 15.24
N LEU A 113 1.54 18.39 14.73
CA LEU A 113 0.42 19.27 14.35
C LEU A 113 -0.42 18.65 13.23
N TYR A 114 0.23 18.01 12.26
CA TYR A 114 -0.40 17.32 11.14
C TYR A 114 -1.27 16.15 11.64
N CYS A 115 -0.69 15.26 12.45
CA CYS A 115 -1.41 14.15 13.07
C CYS A 115 -2.59 14.62 13.93
N ILE A 116 -2.41 15.68 14.71
CA ILE A 116 -3.50 16.25 15.52
C ILE A 116 -4.61 16.78 14.62
N ALA A 117 -4.30 17.64 13.64
CA ALA A 117 -5.29 18.25 12.76
C ALA A 117 -6.16 17.21 12.05
N LEU A 118 -5.53 16.15 11.55
CA LEU A 118 -6.20 15.07 10.83
C LEU A 118 -6.96 14.09 11.73
N SER A 119 -6.61 13.99 13.01
CA SER A 119 -7.34 13.15 13.97
C SER A 119 -8.67 13.75 14.42
N ILE A 120 -8.84 15.08 14.32
CA ILE A 120 -10.02 15.81 14.83
C ILE A 120 -11.35 15.36 14.16
N PRO A 121 -11.43 15.19 12.82
CA PRO A 121 -12.64 14.65 12.19
C PRO A 121 -13.06 13.29 12.75
N PHE A 122 -12.09 12.39 12.91
CA PHE A 122 -12.32 11.06 13.44
C PHE A 122 -12.66 11.07 14.94
N LEU A 123 -12.15 12.05 15.69
CA LEU A 123 -12.56 12.29 17.07
C LEU A 123 -14.05 12.63 17.16
N PHE A 124 -14.57 13.52 16.30
CA PHE A 124 -16.01 13.84 16.32
C PHE A 124 -16.87 12.68 15.82
N SER A 125 -16.45 11.96 14.78
CA SER A 125 -17.12 10.73 14.32
C SER A 125 -17.15 9.66 15.41
N GLY A 126 -16.02 9.43 16.10
CA GLY A 126 -15.93 8.52 17.24
C GLY A 126 -16.80 8.96 18.42
N ALA A 127 -16.83 10.27 18.72
CA ALA A 127 -17.64 10.81 19.80
C ALA A 127 -19.13 10.58 19.56
N LEU A 128 -19.58 10.71 18.31
CA LEU A 128 -20.94 10.39 17.88
C LEU A 128 -21.28 8.92 18.15
N ILE A 129 -20.42 8.00 17.71
CA ILE A 129 -20.64 6.55 17.83
C ILE A 129 -20.63 6.10 19.30
N VAL A 130 -19.62 6.51 20.08
CA VAL A 130 -19.50 6.17 21.52
C VAL A 130 -20.69 6.71 22.30
N THR A 131 -21.12 7.93 22.00
CA THR A 131 -22.30 8.54 22.62
C THR A 131 -23.58 7.76 22.27
N ALA A 132 -23.72 7.31 21.02
CA ALA A 132 -24.85 6.48 20.61
C ALA A 132 -24.86 5.13 21.35
N PHE A 133 -23.72 4.45 21.48
CA PHE A 133 -23.63 3.20 22.25
C PHE A 133 -23.95 3.39 23.73
N SER A 134 -23.54 4.50 24.32
CA SER A 134 -23.82 4.82 25.72
C SER A 134 -25.33 5.02 25.96
N PHE A 135 -25.99 5.86 25.14
CA PHE A 135 -27.42 6.14 25.30
C PHE A 135 -28.34 4.98 24.89
N PHE A 136 -27.95 4.20 23.88
CA PHE A 136 -28.78 3.14 23.29
C PHE A 136 -28.19 1.73 23.51
N SER A 137 -27.52 1.52 24.65
CA SER A 137 -26.89 0.25 25.07
C SER A 137 -27.81 -0.97 25.15
N LYS A 138 -29.14 -0.79 25.04
CA LYS A 138 -30.12 -1.88 24.96
C LYS A 138 -30.22 -2.54 23.57
N MET A 139 -29.82 -1.83 22.50
CA MET A 139 -29.85 -2.32 21.13
C MET A 139 -28.54 -2.01 20.37
N PRO A 140 -27.37 -2.40 20.92
CA PRO A 140 -26.08 -2.11 20.30
C PRO A 140 -25.93 -2.76 18.92
N GLU A 141 -26.65 -3.85 18.67
CA GLU A 141 -26.58 -4.62 17.42
C GLU A 141 -26.97 -3.78 16.19
N ARG A 142 -27.99 -2.93 16.32
CA ARG A 142 -28.49 -2.07 15.22
C ARG A 142 -27.63 -0.82 15.00
N ILE A 143 -27.05 -0.29 16.08
CA ILE A 143 -26.12 0.84 16.02
C ILE A 143 -24.87 0.40 15.25
N TYR A 144 -24.30 -0.74 15.66
CA TYR A 144 -23.14 -1.32 15.01
C TYR A 144 -23.39 -1.72 13.56
N CYS A 145 -24.58 -2.24 13.25
CA CYS A 145 -24.99 -2.50 11.86
C CYS A 145 -25.00 -1.23 11.01
N SER A 146 -25.57 -0.14 11.53
CA SER A 146 -25.66 1.13 10.80
C SER A 146 -24.29 1.73 10.55
N ASP A 147 -23.39 1.62 11.54
CA ASP A 147 -22.00 2.05 11.47
C ASP A 147 -21.23 1.28 10.39
N LEU A 148 -21.22 -0.05 10.47
CA LEU A 148 -20.49 -0.90 9.53
C LEU A 148 -21.05 -0.86 8.11
N LEU A 149 -22.38 -0.81 7.93
CA LEU A 149 -22.97 -0.61 6.61
C LEU A 149 -22.62 0.77 6.04
N GLY A 150 -22.61 1.81 6.89
CA GLY A 150 -22.19 3.15 6.49
C GLY A 150 -20.75 3.13 5.98
N ALA A 151 -19.83 2.61 6.79
CA ALA A 151 -18.42 2.46 6.44
C ALA A 151 -18.21 1.67 5.14
N GLY A 152 -18.87 0.50 4.99
CA GLY A 152 -18.79 -0.33 3.79
C GLY A 152 -19.38 0.33 2.53
N THR A 153 -20.44 1.14 2.66
CA THR A 153 -20.91 1.95 1.52
C THR A 153 -19.96 3.09 1.17
N GLY A 154 -19.32 3.70 2.18
CA GLY A 154 -18.30 4.73 1.99
C GLY A 154 -17.08 4.22 1.22
N SER A 155 -16.60 3.01 1.53
CA SER A 155 -15.46 2.39 0.84
C SER A 155 -15.72 2.08 -0.64
N LEU A 156 -16.96 1.79 -1.04
CA LEU A 156 -17.32 1.70 -2.47
C LEU A 156 -17.50 3.07 -3.13
N ALA A 157 -18.18 3.99 -2.44
CA ALA A 157 -18.52 5.30 -2.98
C ALA A 157 -17.26 6.12 -3.31
N VAL A 158 -16.21 6.03 -2.48
CA VAL A 158 -14.96 6.77 -2.70
C VAL A 158 -14.24 6.36 -3.99
N ILE A 159 -14.28 5.07 -4.38
CA ILE A 159 -13.68 4.63 -5.66
C ILE A 159 -14.39 5.29 -6.85
N LEU A 160 -15.71 5.37 -6.81
CA LEU A 160 -16.50 6.00 -7.86
C LEU A 160 -16.19 7.50 -7.96
N LEU A 161 -16.06 8.17 -6.81
CA LEU A 161 -15.71 9.59 -6.74
C LEU A 161 -14.30 9.86 -7.27
N LEU A 162 -13.30 9.07 -6.86
CA LEU A 162 -11.91 9.28 -7.26
C LEU A 162 -11.63 8.91 -8.73
N ASN A 163 -12.51 8.15 -9.38
CA ASN A 163 -12.42 7.88 -10.81
C ASN A 163 -12.93 9.02 -11.69
N THR A 164 -13.72 9.94 -11.14
CA THR A 164 -14.36 11.03 -11.90
C THR A 164 -13.85 12.41 -11.50
N ALA A 165 -13.34 12.56 -10.28
CA ALA A 165 -12.91 13.84 -9.73
C ALA A 165 -11.58 13.71 -8.97
N ALA A 166 -10.90 14.84 -8.80
CA ALA A 166 -9.71 14.95 -7.98
C ALA A 166 -10.01 14.67 -6.49
N PRO A 167 -9.02 14.19 -5.70
CA PRO A 167 -9.24 13.73 -4.32
C PRO A 167 -9.84 14.77 -3.37
N GLU A 168 -9.54 16.05 -3.56
CA GLU A 168 -10.07 17.17 -2.78
C GLU A 168 -11.61 17.24 -2.86
N TYR A 169 -12.21 16.98 -4.02
CA TYR A 169 -13.66 16.97 -4.18
C TYR A 169 -14.33 15.82 -3.41
N ALA A 170 -13.62 14.71 -3.22
CA ALA A 170 -14.12 13.60 -2.40
C ALA A 170 -14.17 13.98 -0.91
N ILE A 171 -13.23 14.81 -0.43
CA ILE A 171 -13.23 15.36 0.94
C ILE A 171 -14.44 16.30 1.14
N PHE A 172 -14.69 17.22 0.22
CA PHE A 172 -15.87 18.11 0.33
C PHE A 172 -17.19 17.33 0.21
N SER A 173 -17.22 16.26 -0.59
CA SER A 173 -18.36 15.35 -0.68
C SER A 173 -18.60 14.63 0.65
N ALA A 174 -17.54 14.10 1.29
CA ALA A 174 -17.63 13.51 2.62
C ALA A 174 -18.17 14.51 3.65
N SER A 175 -17.64 15.73 3.69
CA SER A 175 -18.12 16.79 4.58
C SER A 175 -19.62 17.09 4.39
N THR A 176 -20.08 17.13 3.14
CA THR A 176 -21.49 17.38 2.80
C THR A 176 -22.42 16.25 3.28
N ILE A 177 -21.95 15.00 3.25
CA ILE A 177 -22.67 13.85 3.83
C ILE A 177 -22.83 14.01 5.34
N CYS A 178 -21.78 14.46 6.05
CA CYS A 178 -21.85 14.77 7.49
C CYS A 178 -22.88 15.87 7.78
N PHE A 179 -22.92 16.95 7.00
CA PHE A 179 -23.92 18.01 7.15
C PHE A 179 -25.33 17.53 6.89
N THR A 180 -25.52 16.60 5.96
CA THR A 180 -26.82 15.95 5.74
C THR A 180 -27.25 15.15 6.97
N GLY A 181 -26.33 14.43 7.62
CA GLY A 181 -26.59 13.77 8.91
C GLY A 181 -26.98 14.77 10.01
N ALA A 182 -26.25 15.88 10.13
CA ALA A 182 -26.56 16.95 11.06
C ALA A 182 -27.93 17.59 10.79
N LEU A 183 -28.33 17.75 9.52
CA LEU A 183 -29.63 18.28 9.11
C LEU A 183 -30.81 17.36 9.53
N ILE A 184 -30.61 16.03 9.45
CA ILE A 184 -31.65 15.02 9.76
C ILE A 184 -31.95 14.96 11.26
N ALA A 185 -30.92 14.99 12.11
CA ALA A 185 -31.08 14.90 13.57
C ALA A 185 -31.14 16.27 14.28
N GLY A 186 -30.56 17.31 13.68
CA GLY A 186 -30.41 18.63 14.30
C GLY A 186 -31.67 19.47 14.27
N ARG A 187 -31.78 20.39 15.25
CA ARG A 187 -32.87 21.37 15.34
C ARG A 187 -32.34 22.79 15.53
N GLY A 188 -33.16 23.78 15.18
CA GLY A 188 -32.85 25.20 15.37
C GLY A 188 -31.53 25.62 14.71
N ARG A 189 -30.59 26.15 15.50
CA ARG A 189 -29.29 26.66 15.04
C ARG A 189 -28.43 25.62 14.31
N ILE A 190 -28.48 24.34 14.71
CA ILE A 190 -27.68 23.28 14.06
C ILE A 190 -28.17 23.05 12.63
N LYS A 191 -29.49 23.10 12.41
CA LYS A 191 -30.08 22.93 11.08
C LYS A 191 -29.69 24.06 10.13
N ILE A 192 -29.74 25.31 10.63
CA ILE A 192 -29.33 26.50 9.87
C ILE A 192 -27.84 26.42 9.55
N ALA A 193 -26.99 26.13 10.55
CA ALA A 193 -25.55 25.99 10.35
C ALA A 193 -25.23 24.89 9.31
N SER A 194 -25.91 23.74 9.37
CA SER A 194 -25.72 22.65 8.40
C SER A 194 -26.01 23.12 6.97
N LEU A 195 -27.11 23.85 6.74
CA LEU A 195 -27.43 24.40 5.42
C LEU A 195 -26.41 25.45 4.96
N SER A 196 -25.97 26.34 5.86
CA SER A 196 -24.95 27.35 5.54
C SER A 196 -23.62 26.71 5.15
N PHE A 197 -23.16 25.68 5.87
CA PHE A 197 -21.92 24.99 5.54
C PHE A 197 -22.04 24.11 4.29
N MET A 198 -23.21 23.52 4.01
CA MET A 198 -23.46 22.84 2.73
C MET A 198 -23.36 23.82 1.55
N PHE A 199 -23.97 25.00 1.68
CA PHE A 199 -23.86 26.05 0.67
C PHE A 199 -22.42 26.52 0.48
N LEU A 200 -21.67 26.69 1.58
CA LEU A 200 -20.24 27.03 1.53
C LEU A 200 -19.42 25.96 0.81
N ASN A 201 -19.65 24.66 1.09
CA ASN A 201 -18.95 23.58 0.38
C ASN A 201 -19.25 23.61 -1.12
N ILE A 202 -20.50 23.80 -1.52
CA ILE A 202 -20.87 23.93 -2.93
C ILE A 202 -20.14 25.11 -3.55
N LEU A 203 -20.12 26.26 -2.87
CA LEU A 203 -19.43 27.46 -3.34
C LEU A 203 -17.92 27.21 -3.53
N LEU A 204 -17.26 26.56 -2.56
CA LEU A 204 -15.84 26.22 -2.62
C LEU A 204 -15.52 25.25 -3.76
N ILE A 205 -16.38 24.25 -3.99
CA ILE A 205 -16.26 23.32 -5.12
C ILE A 205 -16.39 24.06 -6.46
N THR A 206 -17.36 25.00 -6.56
CA THR A 206 -17.63 25.73 -7.82
C THR A 206 -16.62 26.83 -8.13
N LEU A 207 -16.15 27.56 -7.11
CA LEU A 207 -15.20 28.67 -7.31
C LEU A 207 -13.75 28.19 -7.37
N HIS A 208 -13.46 27.03 -6.76
CA HIS A 208 -12.15 26.41 -6.72
C HIS A 208 -10.98 27.39 -6.49
N PRO A 209 -10.98 28.13 -5.37
CA PRO A 209 -9.89 29.05 -5.06
C PRO A 209 -8.56 28.32 -4.86
N GLU A 210 -7.45 28.97 -5.21
CA GLU A 210 -6.09 28.40 -5.21
C GLU A 210 -5.66 27.73 -3.89
N PHE A 211 -6.18 28.17 -2.74
CA PHE A 211 -5.84 27.54 -1.45
C PHE A 211 -6.41 26.12 -1.28
N ILE A 212 -7.35 25.71 -2.15
CA ILE A 212 -7.91 24.36 -2.20
C ILE A 212 -7.00 23.43 -3.01
N ASP A 213 -6.12 23.95 -3.85
CA ASP A 213 -5.22 23.13 -4.67
C ASP A 213 -4.31 22.27 -3.80
N VAL A 214 -4.10 21.02 -4.23
CA VAL A 214 -3.20 20.10 -3.56
C VAL A 214 -1.76 20.57 -3.78
N ARG A 215 -1.10 21.03 -2.71
CA ARG A 215 0.28 21.54 -2.77
C ARG A 215 1.31 20.41 -2.80
N ILE A 216 1.73 19.94 -3.97
CA ILE A 216 2.76 18.90 -4.08
C ILE A 216 4.08 19.37 -3.41
N SER A 217 4.74 18.50 -2.64
CA SER A 217 6.06 18.80 -2.04
C SER A 217 7.05 19.30 -3.08
N GLU A 218 7.76 20.37 -2.77
CA GLU A 218 8.74 20.98 -3.67
C GLU A 218 9.94 20.07 -3.98
N TYR A 219 10.17 19.01 -3.20
CA TYR A 219 11.27 18.06 -3.38
C TYR A 219 10.90 16.86 -4.26
N LYS A 220 9.63 16.74 -4.65
CA LYS A 220 9.19 15.74 -5.62
C LYS A 220 9.69 16.06 -7.03
N ALA A 221 9.85 15.01 -7.85
CA ALA A 221 10.45 15.16 -9.17
C ALA A 221 9.62 16.07 -10.09
N LEU A 222 8.29 16.04 -10.01
CA LEU A 222 7.44 16.94 -10.81
C LEU A 222 7.72 18.43 -10.51
N PRO A 223 7.55 18.95 -9.27
CA PRO A 223 7.92 20.33 -8.98
C PRO A 223 9.38 20.69 -9.28
N GLN A 224 10.32 19.75 -9.11
CA GLN A 224 11.73 19.97 -9.47
C GLN A 224 11.91 20.13 -10.98
N ALA A 225 11.27 19.29 -11.79
CA ALA A 225 11.30 19.39 -13.25
C ALA A 225 10.64 20.70 -13.75
N MET A 226 9.62 21.18 -13.04
CA MET A 226 8.92 22.44 -13.34
C MET A 226 9.71 23.69 -12.98
N LYS A 227 10.80 23.60 -12.20
CA LYS A 227 11.69 24.75 -11.90
C LYS A 227 12.56 25.15 -13.09
N HIS A 228 12.65 24.34 -14.14
CA HIS A 228 13.42 24.68 -15.34
C HIS A 228 12.70 25.78 -16.14
N PRO A 229 13.40 26.80 -16.67
CA PRO A 229 12.77 27.93 -17.36
C PRO A 229 11.92 27.56 -18.60
N GLN A 230 12.23 26.42 -19.24
CA GLN A 230 11.53 25.91 -20.42
C GLN A 230 10.54 24.80 -20.07
N ALA A 231 10.23 24.61 -18.78
CA ALA A 231 9.30 23.60 -18.36
C ALA A 231 7.85 24.04 -18.63
N GLU A 232 7.10 23.14 -19.25
CA GLU A 232 5.68 23.32 -19.57
C GLU A 232 4.91 22.11 -19.04
N HIS A 233 3.90 22.37 -18.22
CA HIS A 233 2.95 21.34 -17.81
C HIS A 233 1.88 21.24 -18.90
N LEU A 234 1.68 20.03 -19.44
CA LEU A 234 0.78 19.81 -20.57
C LEU A 234 -0.64 19.48 -20.09
N LYS A 235 -0.80 18.44 -19.26
CA LYS A 235 -2.12 17.97 -18.83
C LYS A 235 -2.04 17.11 -17.56
N THR A 236 -3.10 17.14 -16.76
CA THR A 236 -3.29 16.25 -15.60
C THR A 236 -4.47 15.31 -15.83
N TYR A 237 -4.30 14.05 -15.48
CA TYR A 237 -5.33 13.02 -15.53
C TYR A 237 -5.54 12.44 -14.13
N TYR A 238 -6.81 12.21 -13.78
CA TYR A 238 -7.19 11.65 -12.48
C TYR A 238 -7.82 10.27 -12.65
N SER A 239 -7.51 9.39 -11.70
CA SER A 239 -8.16 8.10 -11.52
C SER A 239 -8.12 7.71 -10.05
N SER A 240 -8.89 6.69 -9.67
CA SER A 240 -8.81 6.11 -8.32
C SER A 240 -7.42 5.56 -7.97
N HIS A 241 -6.60 5.23 -8.98
CA HIS A 241 -5.29 4.61 -8.82
C HIS A 241 -4.13 5.60 -8.76
N SER A 242 -4.16 6.61 -9.64
CA SER A 242 -3.05 7.54 -9.84
C SER A 242 -3.52 8.87 -10.40
N ARG A 243 -2.81 9.93 -10.06
CA ARG A 243 -2.75 11.18 -10.81
C ARG A 243 -1.57 11.08 -11.80
N ILE A 244 -1.81 11.37 -13.08
CA ILE A 244 -0.75 11.39 -14.10
C ILE A 244 -0.61 12.83 -14.59
N ASP A 245 0.59 13.37 -14.52
CA ASP A 245 0.94 14.68 -15.06
C ASP A 245 1.91 14.50 -16.24
N THR A 246 1.55 15.05 -17.39
CA THR A 246 2.42 15.10 -18.57
C THR A 246 3.11 16.46 -18.63
N LEU A 247 4.40 16.47 -18.93
CA LEU A 247 5.20 17.69 -18.97
C LEU A 247 6.29 17.64 -20.05
N LYS A 248 6.66 18.82 -20.55
CA LYS A 248 7.91 19.03 -21.28
C LYS A 248 8.86 19.79 -20.37
N SER A 249 10.07 19.31 -20.18
CA SER A 249 11.09 20.03 -19.41
C SER A 249 12.47 19.57 -19.82
N PRO A 250 13.49 20.46 -19.83
CA PRO A 250 14.89 20.06 -20.01
C PRO A 250 15.39 19.00 -19.02
N ALA A 251 14.72 18.84 -17.88
CA ALA A 251 15.00 17.80 -16.89
C ALA A 251 14.55 16.40 -17.33
N VAL A 252 13.63 16.29 -18.29
CA VAL A 252 13.14 15.01 -18.78
C VAL A 252 14.16 14.43 -19.75
N ARG A 253 15.08 13.63 -19.22
CA ARG A 253 16.11 12.90 -19.96
C ARG A 253 16.17 11.45 -19.49
N PHE A 254 15.17 10.69 -19.88
CA PHE A 254 15.03 9.30 -19.48
C PHE A 254 15.81 8.39 -20.41
N ALA A 255 17.02 8.00 -20.00
CA ALA A 255 17.90 7.05 -20.69
C ALA A 255 18.75 6.29 -19.65
N PRO A 256 18.12 5.41 -18.85
CA PRO A 256 18.75 4.78 -17.69
C PRO A 256 19.92 3.89 -18.10
N GLY A 257 21.09 4.11 -17.52
CA GLY A 257 22.29 3.34 -17.86
C GLY A 257 22.96 3.69 -19.17
N LEU A 258 22.53 4.76 -19.84
CA LEU A 258 23.11 5.16 -21.12
C LEU A 258 24.63 5.22 -21.05
N SER A 259 25.27 4.49 -21.96
CA SER A 259 26.71 4.45 -22.08
C SER A 259 27.30 5.84 -22.31
N PHE A 260 28.42 6.14 -21.64
CA PHE A 260 29.20 7.37 -21.88
C PHE A 260 29.83 7.45 -23.27
N LYS A 261 29.75 6.39 -24.09
CA LYS A 261 30.13 6.47 -25.52
C LYS A 261 29.07 7.16 -26.39
N TYR A 262 27.83 7.25 -25.93
CA TYR A 262 26.79 7.93 -26.67
C TYR A 262 26.91 9.44 -26.46
N LEU A 263 27.25 10.17 -27.51
CA LEU A 263 27.50 11.62 -27.47
C LEU A 263 26.46 12.45 -28.24
N GLU A 264 25.55 11.77 -28.95
CA GLU A 264 24.49 12.40 -29.72
C GLU A 264 23.34 12.87 -28.80
N PRO A 265 22.53 13.84 -29.23
CA PRO A 265 21.38 14.29 -28.46
C PRO A 265 20.26 13.23 -28.42
N LEU A 266 19.62 13.07 -27.27
CA LEU A 266 18.42 12.26 -27.15
C LEU A 266 17.27 12.86 -28.00
N PRO A 267 16.36 12.03 -28.54
CA PRO A 267 15.11 12.50 -29.13
C PRO A 267 14.29 13.33 -28.14
N GLU A 268 13.30 14.07 -28.65
CA GLU A 268 12.38 14.78 -27.76
C GLU A 268 11.65 13.77 -26.86
N GLN A 269 11.47 14.16 -25.60
CA GLN A 269 10.83 13.32 -24.58
C GLN A 269 9.74 14.09 -23.84
N ILE A 270 8.56 13.48 -23.74
CA ILE A 270 7.48 13.96 -22.89
C ILE A 270 7.56 13.22 -21.56
N GLY A 271 7.73 13.97 -20.48
CA GLY A 271 7.79 13.44 -19.13
C GLY A 271 6.41 13.01 -18.66
N ILE A 272 6.38 11.91 -17.92
CA ILE A 272 5.20 11.38 -17.24
C ILE A 272 5.54 11.24 -15.76
N ALA A 273 4.91 12.06 -14.93
CA ALA A 273 4.98 11.97 -13.48
C ALA A 273 3.72 11.28 -12.93
N ILE A 274 3.89 10.28 -12.07
CA ILE A 274 2.79 9.59 -11.38
C ILE A 274 2.73 10.07 -9.94
N ASP A 275 1.59 10.60 -9.50
CA ASP A 275 1.38 11.21 -8.18
C ASP A 275 2.45 12.27 -7.83
N GLY A 276 2.96 12.97 -8.84
CA GLY A 276 4.08 13.91 -8.74
C GLY A 276 5.44 13.29 -8.41
N GLY A 277 5.52 11.95 -8.27
CA GLY A 277 6.73 11.18 -7.98
C GLY A 277 7.70 11.08 -9.15
N GLU A 278 8.41 9.96 -9.27
CA GLU A 278 9.40 9.73 -10.33
C GLU A 278 8.86 10.02 -11.74
N ILE A 279 9.74 10.58 -12.58
CA ILE A 279 9.42 10.94 -13.95
C ILE A 279 9.98 9.87 -14.87
N THR A 280 9.09 9.22 -15.61
CA THR A 280 9.46 8.45 -16.80
C THR A 280 9.24 9.29 -18.05
N ALA A 281 9.64 8.82 -19.22
CA ALA A 281 9.37 9.55 -20.45
C ALA A 281 8.82 8.66 -21.57
N VAL A 282 7.92 9.25 -22.33
CA VAL A 282 7.60 8.81 -23.69
C VAL A 282 8.61 9.47 -24.61
N THR A 283 9.22 8.69 -25.49
CA THR A 283 10.24 9.17 -26.44
C THR A 283 9.61 9.33 -27.82
N GLU A 284 9.94 10.42 -28.51
CA GLU A 284 9.55 10.65 -29.89
C GLU A 284 10.09 9.52 -30.79
N SER A 285 9.21 8.86 -31.54
CA SER A 285 9.61 7.72 -32.40
C SER A 285 9.73 8.08 -33.89
N GLY A 286 9.45 9.33 -34.27
CA GLY A 286 9.37 9.75 -35.68
C GLY A 286 10.72 9.79 -36.42
N ASN A 287 11.83 9.93 -35.68
CA ASN A 287 13.17 10.02 -36.25
C ASN A 287 14.03 8.81 -35.83
N ILE A 288 14.13 7.83 -36.72
CA ILE A 288 14.85 6.56 -36.49
C ILE A 288 16.34 6.79 -36.20
N GLU A 289 16.98 7.79 -36.83
CA GLU A 289 18.41 8.05 -36.61
C GLU A 289 18.71 8.46 -35.17
N LYS A 290 17.78 9.19 -34.54
CA LYS A 290 17.91 9.58 -33.13
C LYS A 290 17.66 8.42 -32.16
N LEU A 291 17.07 7.30 -32.60
CA LEU A 291 16.79 6.13 -31.75
C LEU A 291 18.02 5.25 -31.49
N THR A 292 19.16 5.57 -32.11
CA THR A 292 20.43 4.86 -31.91
C THR A 292 20.89 4.79 -30.44
N PHE A 293 20.45 5.71 -29.58
CA PHE A 293 20.74 5.65 -28.14
C PHE A 293 20.24 4.35 -27.47
N LEU A 294 19.18 3.74 -28.01
CA LEU A 294 18.61 2.49 -27.49
C LEU A 294 19.64 1.37 -27.53
N GLU A 295 20.50 1.33 -28.55
CA GLU A 295 21.57 0.35 -28.68
C GLU A 295 22.67 0.53 -27.63
N TYR A 296 22.76 1.72 -27.01
CA TYR A 296 23.74 2.08 -25.99
C TYR A 296 23.18 1.99 -24.56
N LEU A 297 21.98 1.44 -24.39
CA LEU A 297 21.41 1.12 -23.08
C LEU A 297 21.80 -0.31 -22.66
N PRO A 298 22.00 -0.57 -21.36
CA PRO A 298 22.36 -1.91 -20.89
C PRO A 298 21.25 -2.95 -21.13
N SER A 299 19.98 -2.54 -21.11
CA SER A 299 18.84 -3.42 -21.41
C SER A 299 18.82 -3.93 -22.86
N ALA A 300 19.55 -3.28 -23.78
CA ALA A 300 19.68 -3.75 -25.17
C ALA A 300 20.38 -5.10 -25.28
N LEU A 301 21.15 -5.50 -24.25
CA LEU A 301 21.87 -6.78 -24.21
C LEU A 301 20.93 -7.99 -24.46
N ALA A 302 19.72 -7.97 -23.88
CA ALA A 302 18.75 -9.04 -24.05
C ALA A 302 18.34 -9.21 -25.52
N TYR A 303 18.16 -8.10 -26.22
CA TYR A 303 17.79 -8.04 -27.63
C TYR A 303 18.96 -8.32 -28.56
N GLU A 304 20.21 -8.13 -28.16
CA GLU A 304 21.39 -8.48 -28.98
C GLU A 304 21.72 -9.97 -28.96
N ILE A 305 21.48 -10.62 -27.82
CA ILE A 305 21.82 -12.02 -27.60
C ILE A 305 20.62 -12.94 -27.93
N GLY A 306 19.42 -12.55 -27.48
CA GLY A 306 18.21 -13.38 -27.55
C GLY A 306 17.55 -13.42 -28.92
N LYS A 307 16.70 -14.44 -29.11
CA LYS A 307 15.68 -14.45 -30.18
C LYS A 307 14.61 -13.42 -29.86
N LYS A 308 13.92 -12.92 -30.89
CA LYS A 308 13.06 -11.74 -30.77
C LYS A 308 11.69 -11.94 -31.42
N ASP A 309 11.27 -13.18 -31.63
CA ASP A 309 10.01 -13.46 -32.32
C ASP A 309 8.81 -13.19 -31.40
N TYR A 310 8.92 -13.55 -30.12
CA TYR A 310 7.92 -13.30 -29.08
C TYR A 310 8.54 -12.60 -27.87
N VAL A 311 8.23 -11.31 -27.70
CA VAL A 311 8.73 -10.48 -26.60
C VAL A 311 7.56 -10.08 -25.69
N LEU A 312 7.71 -10.31 -24.39
CA LEU A 312 6.80 -9.83 -23.36
C LEU A 312 7.49 -8.75 -22.54
N ILE A 313 6.86 -7.59 -22.42
CA ILE A 313 7.34 -6.46 -21.62
C ILE A 313 6.36 -6.23 -20.48
N LEU A 314 6.87 -6.28 -19.26
CA LEU A 314 6.10 -6.03 -18.04
C LEU A 314 6.42 -4.63 -17.53
N GLU A 315 5.37 -3.85 -17.27
CA GLU A 315 5.43 -2.45 -16.80
C GLU A 315 6.24 -1.54 -17.75
N PRO A 316 5.87 -1.44 -19.03
CA PRO A 316 6.58 -0.62 -20.01
C PRO A 316 6.62 0.87 -19.64
N LYS A 317 5.73 1.35 -18.75
CA LYS A 317 5.63 2.76 -18.32
C LYS A 317 5.58 3.73 -19.51
N GLY A 318 6.58 4.60 -19.66
CA GLY A 318 6.72 5.51 -20.80
C GLY A 318 7.01 4.83 -22.15
N GLY A 319 7.26 3.51 -22.15
CA GLY A 319 7.38 2.71 -23.36
C GLY A 319 8.80 2.51 -23.88
N MET A 320 9.83 2.78 -23.08
CA MET A 320 11.24 2.66 -23.51
C MET A 320 11.58 1.25 -24.00
N GLN A 321 11.24 0.21 -23.23
CA GLN A 321 11.46 -1.18 -23.60
C GLN A 321 10.63 -1.59 -24.83
N ALA A 322 9.42 -1.04 -24.96
CA ALA A 322 8.59 -1.26 -26.13
C ALA A 322 9.25 -0.68 -27.39
N LEU A 323 9.78 0.54 -27.29
CA LEU A 323 10.52 1.18 -28.36
C LEU A 323 11.81 0.43 -28.70
N MET A 324 12.50 -0.12 -27.69
CA MET A 324 13.68 -0.97 -27.87
C MET A 324 13.36 -2.24 -28.65
N ALA A 325 12.27 -2.93 -28.30
CA ALA A 325 11.83 -4.13 -29.01
C ALA A 325 11.49 -3.83 -30.49
N GLU A 326 10.82 -2.72 -30.76
CA GLU A 326 10.52 -2.26 -32.14
C GLU A 326 11.80 -1.88 -32.90
N HIS A 327 12.75 -1.18 -32.25
CA HIS A 327 14.07 -0.81 -32.83
C HIS A 327 14.87 -2.05 -33.25
N TYR A 328 14.86 -3.09 -32.42
CA TYR A 328 15.48 -4.38 -32.72
C TYR A 328 14.63 -5.30 -33.63
N ARG A 329 13.51 -4.80 -34.16
CA ARG A 329 12.59 -5.49 -35.08
C ARG A 329 12.05 -6.81 -34.53
N ALA A 330 11.65 -6.80 -33.26
CA ALA A 330 10.97 -7.94 -32.65
C ALA A 330 9.67 -8.28 -33.41
N GLY A 331 9.35 -9.57 -33.53
CA GLY A 331 8.20 -10.05 -34.29
C GLY A 331 6.86 -9.67 -33.66
N ASN A 332 6.63 -10.13 -32.42
CA ASN A 332 5.42 -9.84 -31.65
C ASN A 332 5.78 -9.30 -30.26
N VAL A 333 5.42 -8.04 -30.00
CA VAL A 333 5.69 -7.36 -28.73
C VAL A 333 4.42 -7.24 -27.90
N PHE A 334 4.33 -8.03 -26.84
CA PHE A 334 3.26 -7.99 -25.84
C PHE A 334 3.66 -7.07 -24.69
N LYS A 335 2.73 -6.23 -24.24
CA LYS A 335 2.94 -5.23 -23.18
C LYS A 335 1.86 -5.39 -22.12
N ILE A 336 2.26 -5.46 -20.85
CA ILE A 336 1.32 -5.45 -19.73
C ILE A 336 1.68 -4.31 -18.79
N GLU A 337 0.76 -3.37 -18.60
CA GLU A 337 0.92 -2.18 -17.76
C GLU A 337 -0.11 -2.19 -16.63
N SER A 338 0.36 -2.07 -15.38
CA SER A 338 -0.53 -2.09 -14.21
C SER A 338 -1.45 -0.87 -14.14
N ASN A 339 -1.02 0.27 -14.67
CA ASN A 339 -1.80 1.50 -14.66
C ASN A 339 -2.67 1.65 -15.93
N PRO A 340 -3.98 1.38 -15.87
CA PRO A 340 -4.85 1.49 -17.05
C PRO A 340 -4.98 2.94 -17.56
N MET A 341 -4.77 3.94 -16.69
CA MET A 341 -4.80 5.33 -17.13
C MET A 341 -3.55 5.67 -17.93
N LEU A 342 -2.38 5.18 -17.54
CA LEU A 342 -1.14 5.40 -18.30
C LEU A 342 -1.26 4.86 -19.73
N VAL A 343 -1.82 3.65 -19.89
CA VAL A 343 -2.10 3.05 -21.20
C VAL A 343 -2.98 3.97 -22.05
N LYS A 344 -4.06 4.52 -21.47
CA LYS A 344 -4.97 5.44 -22.18
C LYS A 344 -4.27 6.75 -22.56
N VAL A 345 -3.50 7.37 -21.66
CA VAL A 345 -2.76 8.60 -21.97
C VAL A 345 -1.81 8.39 -23.15
N ILE A 346 -1.03 7.31 -23.13
CA ILE A 346 -0.03 7.07 -24.19
C ILE A 346 -0.72 6.69 -25.51
N ARG A 347 -1.75 5.84 -25.45
CA ARG A 347 -2.46 5.32 -26.63
C ARG A 347 -3.34 6.36 -27.31
N ASP A 348 -4.00 7.21 -26.54
CA ASP A 348 -5.03 8.12 -27.06
C ASP A 348 -4.46 9.54 -27.22
N ASP A 349 -3.80 10.08 -26.19
CA ASP A 349 -3.35 11.49 -26.18
C ASP A 349 -1.90 11.67 -26.68
N LEU A 350 -0.99 10.72 -26.43
CA LEU A 350 0.41 10.76 -26.91
C LEU A 350 0.68 9.80 -28.08
N ARG A 351 -0.38 9.41 -28.81
CA ARG A 351 -0.32 8.40 -29.86
C ARG A 351 0.67 8.74 -30.96
N GLU A 352 0.56 9.96 -31.50
CA GLU A 352 1.37 10.42 -32.63
C GLU A 352 2.82 10.59 -32.21
N PHE A 353 3.04 11.18 -31.04
CA PHE A 353 4.37 11.40 -30.48
C PHE A 353 5.11 10.09 -30.22
N SER A 354 4.42 9.10 -29.66
CA SER A 354 4.99 7.77 -29.36
C SER A 354 5.07 6.82 -30.56
N GLY A 355 4.55 7.21 -31.73
CA GLY A 355 4.45 6.35 -32.91
C GLY A 355 3.49 5.17 -32.75
N GLY A 356 2.57 5.24 -31.77
CA GLY A 356 1.57 4.20 -31.56
C GLY A 356 2.11 2.91 -30.92
N ILE A 357 3.22 2.99 -30.16
CA ILE A 357 3.81 1.83 -29.46
C ILE A 357 2.83 1.09 -28.53
N PHE A 358 1.75 1.73 -28.07
CA PHE A 358 0.73 1.13 -27.20
C PHE A 358 -0.56 0.67 -27.93
N ASN A 359 -0.59 0.72 -29.27
CA ASN A 359 -1.80 0.43 -30.06
C ASN A 359 -2.12 -1.07 -30.15
N ARG A 360 -1.10 -1.91 -30.25
CA ARG A 360 -1.23 -3.37 -30.45
C ARG A 360 -0.70 -4.12 -29.24
N ASN A 361 -1.30 -5.27 -28.95
CA ASN A 361 -0.87 -6.24 -27.94
C ASN A 361 -0.56 -5.62 -26.57
N THR A 362 -1.30 -4.57 -26.19
CA THR A 362 -1.09 -3.82 -24.96
C THR A 362 -2.28 -4.02 -24.03
N TRP A 363 -2.01 -4.62 -22.88
CA TRP A 363 -2.98 -5.02 -21.88
C TRP A 363 -2.82 -4.20 -20.61
N SER A 364 -3.92 -3.93 -19.93
CA SER A 364 -3.89 -3.37 -18.57
C SER A 364 -4.12 -4.46 -17.53
N GLY A 365 -3.45 -4.33 -16.39
CA GLY A 365 -3.56 -5.24 -15.25
C GLY A 365 -2.19 -5.55 -14.64
N TYR A 366 -2.19 -6.13 -13.45
CA TYR A 366 -0.94 -6.46 -12.77
C TYR A 366 -0.20 -7.58 -13.52
N GLY A 367 1.04 -7.31 -13.99
CA GLY A 367 1.78 -8.16 -14.93
C GLY A 367 1.68 -9.67 -14.66
N ARG A 368 1.96 -10.06 -13.43
CA ARG A 368 1.92 -11.46 -12.98
C ARG A 368 0.51 -12.07 -12.98
N SER A 369 -0.48 -11.34 -12.48
CA SER A 369 -1.89 -11.78 -12.48
C SER A 369 -2.41 -11.94 -13.91
N LYS A 370 -2.07 -11.00 -14.80
CA LYS A 370 -2.51 -11.00 -16.20
C LYS A 370 -1.86 -12.13 -17.00
N LEU A 371 -0.60 -12.46 -16.75
CA LEU A 371 0.12 -13.60 -17.34
C LEU A 371 -0.64 -14.93 -17.16
N ARG A 372 -1.34 -15.11 -16.03
CA ARG A 372 -2.13 -16.31 -15.74
C ARG A 372 -3.58 -16.24 -16.23
N SER A 373 -4.06 -15.07 -16.63
CA SER A 373 -5.45 -14.88 -17.04
C SER A 373 -5.75 -15.66 -18.34
N SER A 374 -6.90 -16.33 -18.37
CA SER A 374 -7.33 -17.11 -19.55
C SER A 374 -7.50 -16.22 -20.79
N ASP A 375 -7.94 -14.97 -20.57
CA ASP A 375 -8.11 -13.96 -21.62
C ASP A 375 -6.78 -13.60 -22.28
N PHE A 376 -5.73 -13.35 -21.50
CA PHE A 376 -4.40 -13.08 -22.04
C PHE A 376 -3.83 -14.31 -22.78
N LYS A 377 -3.92 -15.50 -22.16
CA LYS A 377 -3.42 -16.75 -22.76
C LYS A 377 -4.14 -17.15 -24.04
N ALA A 378 -5.36 -16.69 -24.27
CA ALA A 378 -6.10 -16.95 -25.51
C ALA A 378 -5.61 -16.09 -26.70
N HIS A 379 -5.00 -14.93 -26.42
CA HIS A 379 -4.60 -13.95 -27.44
C HIS A 379 -3.08 -13.74 -27.53
N ALA A 380 -2.33 -14.18 -26.53
CA ALA A 380 -0.89 -14.05 -26.45
C ALA A 380 -0.19 -15.40 -26.55
N SER A 381 1.13 -15.38 -26.76
CA SER A 381 1.94 -16.61 -26.73
C SER A 381 1.94 -17.22 -25.33
N GLN A 382 2.04 -18.55 -25.27
CA GLN A 382 2.25 -19.25 -24.00
C GLN A 382 3.72 -19.24 -23.57
N HIS A 383 4.63 -19.09 -24.53
CA HIS A 383 6.07 -19.02 -24.30
C HIS A 383 6.69 -17.83 -25.02
N TYR A 384 7.69 -17.22 -24.40
CA TYR A 384 8.35 -16.01 -24.90
C TYR A 384 9.85 -16.24 -25.05
N ASP A 385 10.42 -15.66 -26.11
CA ASP A 385 11.87 -15.61 -26.30
C ASP A 385 12.53 -14.60 -25.36
N ILE A 386 11.86 -13.48 -25.09
CA ILE A 386 12.31 -12.45 -24.15
C ILE A 386 11.15 -12.07 -23.25
N ILE A 387 11.37 -12.13 -21.94
CA ILE A 387 10.55 -11.42 -20.95
C ILE A 387 11.41 -10.29 -20.39
N ASP A 388 11.03 -9.04 -20.64
CA ASP A 388 11.74 -7.87 -20.12
C ASP A 388 10.95 -7.25 -18.97
N LEU A 389 11.52 -7.35 -17.76
CA LEU A 389 11.07 -6.61 -16.60
C LEU A 389 11.67 -5.21 -16.70
N SER A 390 10.87 -4.27 -17.20
CA SER A 390 11.23 -2.86 -17.23
C SER A 390 11.67 -2.39 -15.86
N LEU A 391 12.65 -1.47 -15.84
CA LEU A 391 13.26 -0.92 -14.62
C LEU A 391 12.21 -0.71 -13.50
N PRO A 392 12.25 -1.55 -12.43
CA PRO A 392 11.51 -1.29 -11.22
C PRO A 392 11.90 0.11 -10.72
N ASP A 393 10.93 0.90 -10.29
CA ASP A 393 11.18 2.30 -9.89
C ASP A 393 12.34 2.39 -8.89
N THR A 394 13.29 3.30 -9.17
CA THR A 394 14.41 3.60 -8.25
C THR A 394 13.93 4.15 -6.95
N SER A 395 12.85 4.91 -7.02
CA SER A 395 12.23 5.55 -5.89
C SER A 395 11.39 4.54 -5.12
N VAL A 396 12.13 3.61 -4.54
CA VAL A 396 11.93 3.20 -3.15
C VAL A 396 12.29 4.37 -2.20
N THR A 397 12.96 5.42 -2.67
CA THR A 397 13.23 6.63 -1.87
C THR A 397 11.93 7.31 -1.46
N GLY A 398 11.65 7.26 -0.16
CA GLY A 398 10.40 7.71 0.44
C GLY A 398 9.35 6.60 0.60
N THR A 399 9.66 5.39 0.15
CA THR A 399 8.83 4.19 0.37
C THR A 399 8.99 3.53 1.72
N PHE A 400 10.12 3.80 2.36
CA PHE A 400 10.52 3.16 3.60
C PHE A 400 10.47 1.61 3.54
N GLY A 401 10.33 1.00 2.36
CA GLY A 401 10.41 -0.44 2.12
C GLY A 401 9.17 -1.29 2.45
N PHE A 402 8.04 -0.73 2.88
CA PHE A 402 6.88 -1.53 3.39
C PHE A 402 5.80 -1.88 2.36
N SER A 403 5.93 -1.47 1.10
CA SER A 403 4.98 -1.82 0.06
C SER A 403 5.22 -3.23 -0.46
N GLU A 404 4.13 -3.96 -0.69
CA GLU A 404 4.17 -5.30 -1.28
C GLU A 404 4.52 -5.21 -2.78
N ASP A 405 5.51 -5.99 -3.21
CA ASP A 405 5.82 -6.22 -4.62
C ASP A 405 5.84 -7.70 -4.96
N TYR A 406 4.70 -8.19 -5.46
CA TYR A 406 4.53 -9.58 -5.90
C TYR A 406 5.15 -9.88 -7.27
N ARG A 407 5.84 -8.92 -7.92
CA ARG A 407 6.61 -9.14 -9.16
C ARG A 407 8.02 -9.63 -8.90
N LEU A 408 8.56 -9.36 -7.71
CA LEU A 408 9.95 -9.64 -7.35
C LEU A 408 10.06 -10.73 -6.26
N THR A 409 9.14 -11.71 -6.28
CA THR A 409 9.13 -12.87 -5.37
C THR A 409 9.65 -14.11 -6.07
N VAL A 410 10.08 -15.11 -5.29
CA VAL A 410 10.48 -16.43 -5.80
C VAL A 410 9.39 -17.03 -6.68
N GLU A 411 8.12 -16.96 -6.27
CA GLU A 411 6.99 -17.46 -7.05
C GLU A 411 6.76 -16.67 -8.35
N ALA A 412 7.02 -15.36 -8.37
CA ALA A 412 6.95 -14.57 -9.59
C ALA A 412 8.01 -15.00 -10.60
N PHE A 413 9.26 -15.16 -10.17
CA PHE A 413 10.35 -15.62 -11.04
C PHE A 413 10.11 -17.02 -11.57
N LYS A 414 9.54 -17.94 -10.78
CA LYS A 414 9.09 -19.25 -11.28
C LYS A 414 8.06 -19.12 -12.39
N GLU A 415 7.07 -18.24 -12.20
CA GLU A 415 6.04 -18.01 -13.22
C GLU A 415 6.61 -17.36 -14.49
N TYR A 416 7.62 -16.51 -14.38
CA TYR A 416 8.33 -15.95 -15.53
C TYR A 416 9.15 -17.01 -16.27
N LEU A 417 9.91 -17.85 -15.53
CA LEU A 417 10.67 -18.96 -16.10
C LEU A 417 9.76 -19.99 -16.79
N ASP A 418 8.61 -20.31 -16.20
CA ASP A 418 7.61 -21.20 -16.80
C ASP A 418 7.02 -20.64 -18.10
N ALA A 419 6.98 -19.31 -18.25
CA ALA A 419 6.51 -18.63 -19.45
C ALA A 419 7.63 -18.36 -20.47
N LEU A 420 8.88 -18.70 -20.18
CA LEU A 420 9.98 -18.61 -21.15
C LEU A 420 10.06 -19.86 -22.01
N ASP A 421 10.45 -19.67 -23.27
CA ASP A 421 10.97 -20.77 -24.07
C ASP A 421 12.27 -21.33 -23.46
N THR A 422 12.63 -22.56 -23.84
CA THR A 422 13.82 -23.26 -23.30
C THR A 422 15.12 -22.45 -23.41
N ASP A 423 15.29 -21.72 -24.51
CA ASP A 423 16.42 -20.80 -24.75
C ASP A 423 16.05 -19.32 -24.58
N GLY A 424 14.85 -19.03 -24.06
CA GLY A 424 14.36 -17.68 -23.82
C GLY A 424 15.10 -16.99 -22.68
N ILE A 425 15.17 -15.66 -22.75
CA ILE A 425 15.89 -14.79 -21.82
C ILE A 425 14.89 -13.98 -20.99
N LEU A 426 15.00 -14.07 -19.67
CA LEU A 426 14.40 -13.10 -18.76
C LEU A 426 15.43 -12.00 -18.48
N SER A 427 15.08 -10.77 -18.85
CA SER A 427 15.86 -9.55 -18.63
C SER A 427 15.32 -8.79 -17.44
N VAL A 428 16.19 -8.46 -16.49
CA VAL A 428 15.86 -7.61 -15.35
C VAL A 428 16.88 -6.50 -15.25
N SER A 429 16.43 -5.26 -15.39
CA SER A 429 17.28 -4.08 -15.19
C SER A 429 16.83 -3.32 -13.94
N MET A 430 17.76 -2.85 -13.12
CA MET A 430 17.47 -2.00 -11.95
C MET A 430 18.59 -0.98 -11.77
N TYR A 431 18.30 0.14 -11.11
CA TYR A 431 19.36 1.07 -10.76
C TYR A 431 20.20 0.54 -9.59
N LEU A 432 21.45 0.99 -9.56
CA LEU A 432 22.41 0.71 -8.50
C LEU A 432 22.08 1.53 -7.27
N LEU A 433 22.15 0.87 -6.10
CA LEU A 433 21.95 1.53 -4.82
C LEU A 433 23.20 1.29 -3.96
N PRO A 434 24.17 2.21 -3.89
CA PRO A 434 25.35 2.02 -3.06
C PRO A 434 25.04 2.32 -1.57
N PRO A 435 25.43 1.46 -0.61
CA PRO A 435 25.93 0.09 -0.76
C PRO A 435 24.83 -0.89 -1.23
N PRO A 436 25.19 -1.95 -1.98
CA PRO A 436 24.24 -2.78 -2.73
C PRO A 436 23.14 -3.40 -1.84
N ARG A 437 21.90 -3.40 -2.34
CA ARG A 437 20.71 -3.89 -1.62
C ARG A 437 19.78 -4.61 -2.59
N ASN A 438 19.16 -3.85 -3.49
CA ASN A 438 18.21 -4.35 -4.47
C ASN A 438 18.85 -5.41 -5.36
N GLU A 439 20.09 -5.18 -5.79
CA GLU A 439 20.84 -6.03 -6.72
C GLU A 439 21.11 -7.40 -6.10
N PHE A 440 21.53 -7.42 -4.83
CA PHE A 440 21.86 -8.67 -4.12
C PHE A 440 20.61 -9.44 -3.72
N ARG A 441 19.55 -8.75 -3.30
CA ARG A 441 18.26 -9.40 -3.00
C ARG A 441 17.59 -9.96 -4.25
N LEU A 442 17.69 -9.25 -5.39
CA LEU A 442 17.23 -9.77 -6.68
C LEU A 442 17.97 -11.05 -7.01
N LEU A 443 19.30 -11.03 -6.91
CA LEU A 443 20.15 -12.17 -7.20
C LEU A 443 19.79 -13.36 -6.32
N THR A 444 19.68 -13.21 -4.99
CA THR A 444 19.30 -14.31 -4.09
C THR A 444 17.89 -14.85 -4.40
N THR A 445 16.94 -13.99 -4.73
CA THR A 445 15.56 -14.38 -5.06
C THR A 445 15.50 -15.17 -6.37
N VAL A 446 16.16 -14.69 -7.43
CA VAL A 446 16.21 -15.36 -8.74
C VAL A 446 16.90 -16.72 -8.64
N ILE A 447 18.03 -16.76 -7.94
CA ILE A 447 18.78 -17.99 -7.70
C ILE A 447 17.92 -19.04 -6.99
N THR A 448 17.22 -18.63 -5.93
CA THR A 448 16.31 -19.52 -5.19
C THR A 448 15.20 -20.04 -6.09
N ALA A 449 14.63 -19.17 -6.94
CA ALA A 449 13.61 -19.58 -7.92
C ALA A 449 14.14 -20.60 -8.94
N LEU A 450 15.33 -20.40 -9.48
CA LEU A 450 15.97 -21.33 -10.43
C LEU A 450 16.28 -22.68 -9.77
N GLU A 451 16.83 -22.69 -8.56
CA GLU A 451 17.14 -23.92 -7.82
C GLU A 451 15.88 -24.74 -7.52
N GLU A 452 14.79 -24.07 -7.14
CA GLU A 452 13.51 -24.73 -6.88
C GLU A 452 12.82 -25.27 -8.15
N VAL A 453 13.15 -24.77 -9.34
CA VAL A 453 12.61 -25.25 -10.63
C VAL A 453 13.48 -26.34 -11.26
N GLU A 454 14.80 -26.10 -11.37
CA GLU A 454 15.71 -26.93 -12.17
C GLU A 454 16.51 -27.94 -11.33
N GLN A 455 16.59 -27.77 -10.00
CA GLN A 455 17.27 -28.68 -9.05
C GLN A 455 18.73 -29.00 -9.41
N ARG A 456 19.50 -28.02 -9.91
CA ARG A 456 20.89 -28.18 -10.41
C ARG A 456 21.77 -26.96 -10.08
N ASP A 457 23.06 -27.01 -10.42
CA ASP A 457 23.96 -25.85 -10.39
C ASP A 457 23.55 -24.83 -11.45
N ILE A 458 23.19 -23.64 -10.96
CA ILE A 458 22.61 -22.53 -11.73
C ILE A 458 23.63 -21.43 -12.08
N SER A 459 24.89 -21.58 -11.69
CA SER A 459 25.94 -20.58 -11.97
C SER A 459 26.11 -20.29 -13.47
N LYS A 460 25.68 -21.24 -14.31
CA LYS A 460 25.69 -21.19 -15.78
C LYS A 460 24.47 -20.55 -16.43
N ASN A 461 23.44 -20.22 -15.64
CA ASN A 461 22.13 -19.75 -16.10
C ASN A 461 21.98 -18.22 -16.03
N LEU A 462 23.03 -17.51 -15.63
CA LEU A 462 22.99 -16.09 -15.29
C LEU A 462 24.18 -15.37 -15.93
N ILE A 463 23.93 -14.19 -16.50
CA ILE A 463 24.95 -13.21 -16.86
C ILE A 463 24.52 -11.83 -16.36
N ALA A 464 25.48 -10.99 -16.00
CA ALA A 464 25.19 -9.67 -15.45
C ALA A 464 26.22 -8.62 -15.90
N ILE A 465 25.71 -7.44 -16.27
CA ILE A 465 26.50 -6.26 -16.61
C ILE A 465 26.11 -5.07 -15.75
N ARG A 466 27.03 -4.12 -15.62
CA ARG A 466 26.87 -2.89 -14.86
C ARG A 466 27.20 -1.68 -15.71
N SER A 467 26.29 -0.71 -15.70
CA SER A 467 26.53 0.64 -16.18
C SER A 467 26.87 1.57 -15.00
N TRP A 468 26.91 2.89 -15.22
CA TRP A 468 27.29 3.82 -14.17
C TRP A 468 26.19 4.04 -13.11
N ASP A 469 24.94 3.76 -13.44
CA ASP A 469 23.77 3.93 -12.56
C ASP A 469 22.87 2.69 -12.46
N SER A 470 23.10 1.64 -13.25
CA SER A 470 22.19 0.50 -13.38
C SER A 470 22.91 -0.83 -13.58
N ILE A 471 22.21 -1.90 -13.26
CA ILE A 471 22.60 -3.29 -13.46
C ILE A 471 21.55 -3.98 -14.32
N THR A 472 22.01 -4.81 -15.26
CA THR A 472 21.15 -5.69 -16.06
C THR A 472 21.59 -7.13 -15.83
N ILE A 473 20.65 -7.96 -15.36
CA ILE A 473 20.84 -9.40 -15.14
C ILE A 473 19.98 -10.13 -16.16
N LEU A 474 20.60 -11.01 -16.94
CA LEU A 474 19.91 -11.90 -17.87
C LEU A 474 19.90 -13.32 -17.32
N ILE A 475 18.75 -13.95 -17.40
CA ILE A 475 18.44 -15.24 -16.78
C ILE A 475 17.91 -16.17 -17.86
N LYS A 476 18.43 -17.40 -17.91
CA LYS A 476 17.97 -18.46 -18.82
C LYS A 476 17.67 -19.76 -18.10
N ARG A 477 16.79 -20.58 -18.68
CA ARG A 477 16.60 -21.98 -18.25
C ARG A 477 17.70 -22.89 -18.76
N SER A 478 18.10 -22.73 -20.03
CA SER A 478 19.32 -23.34 -20.57
C SER A 478 20.58 -22.61 -20.10
N PHE A 479 21.74 -23.24 -20.28
CA PHE A 479 23.02 -22.60 -20.01
C PHE A 479 23.36 -21.58 -21.09
N PHE A 480 23.96 -20.47 -20.69
CA PHE A 480 24.53 -19.53 -21.65
C PHE A 480 25.68 -20.21 -22.42
N THR A 481 25.62 -20.12 -23.74
CA THR A 481 26.64 -20.72 -24.63
C THR A 481 27.88 -19.83 -24.72
N GLU A 482 29.02 -20.40 -25.12
CA GLU A 482 30.26 -19.63 -25.33
C GLU A 482 30.06 -18.50 -26.35
N HIS A 483 29.28 -18.73 -27.41
CA HIS A 483 28.97 -17.70 -28.40
C HIS A 483 28.20 -16.51 -27.80
N GLU A 484 27.27 -16.77 -26.88
CA GLU A 484 26.51 -15.72 -26.21
C GLU A 484 27.39 -14.94 -25.22
N ILE A 485 28.33 -15.62 -24.56
CA ILE A 485 29.34 -14.98 -23.70
C ILE A 485 30.26 -14.09 -24.54
N ASP A 486 30.67 -14.51 -25.73
CA ASP A 486 31.47 -13.66 -26.64
C ASP A 486 30.71 -12.42 -27.07
N LYS A 487 29.42 -12.56 -27.41
CA LYS A 487 28.54 -11.42 -27.70
C LYS A 487 28.42 -10.47 -26.51
N LEU A 488 28.26 -11.01 -25.29
CA LEU A 488 28.24 -10.23 -24.05
C LEU A 488 29.53 -9.42 -23.86
N LYS A 489 30.70 -10.04 -24.07
CA LYS A 489 32.00 -9.36 -23.95
C LYS A 489 32.14 -8.24 -24.96
N LEU A 490 31.82 -8.52 -26.24
CA LEU A 490 31.85 -7.53 -27.31
C LEU A 490 30.88 -6.37 -27.05
N PHE A 491 29.67 -6.67 -26.58
CA PHE A 491 28.67 -5.66 -26.20
C PHE A 491 29.20 -4.76 -25.09
N SER A 492 29.76 -5.36 -24.04
CA SER A 492 30.28 -4.65 -22.87
C SER A 492 31.51 -3.80 -23.22
N GLU A 493 32.43 -4.31 -24.02
CA GLU A 493 33.61 -3.58 -24.49
C GLU A 493 33.24 -2.40 -25.39
N SER A 494 32.35 -2.62 -26.36
CA SER A 494 31.96 -1.58 -27.32
C SER A 494 31.24 -0.42 -26.64
N ARG A 495 30.49 -0.68 -25.56
CA ARG A 495 29.69 0.30 -24.81
C ARG A 495 30.28 0.70 -23.44
N ARG A 496 31.45 0.18 -23.08
CA ARG A 496 32.13 0.48 -21.80
C ARG A 496 31.29 0.12 -20.56
N PHE A 497 30.55 -0.99 -20.63
CA PHE A 497 29.88 -1.56 -19.46
C PHE A 497 30.79 -2.58 -18.77
N ASP A 498 30.74 -2.61 -17.44
CA ASP A 498 31.53 -3.58 -16.66
C ASP A 498 30.81 -4.92 -16.59
N LEU A 499 31.57 -6.00 -16.76
CA LEU A 499 31.11 -7.35 -16.50
C LEU A 499 31.04 -7.58 -14.98
N LEU A 500 29.96 -8.20 -14.50
CA LEU A 500 29.82 -8.61 -13.09
C LEU A 500 29.85 -10.12 -12.92
N HIS A 501 29.13 -10.82 -13.80
CA HIS A 501 29.08 -12.28 -13.79
C HIS A 501 28.85 -12.83 -15.19
N TYR A 502 29.59 -13.87 -15.52
CA TYR A 502 29.26 -14.86 -16.54
C TYR A 502 29.98 -16.17 -16.17
N PRO A 503 29.59 -17.33 -16.75
CA PRO A 503 30.19 -18.60 -16.38
C PRO A 503 31.69 -18.64 -16.74
N GLY A 504 32.55 -18.71 -15.72
CA GLY A 504 34.02 -18.70 -15.90
C GLY A 504 34.67 -17.31 -15.87
N ILE A 505 33.94 -16.27 -15.45
CA ILE A 505 34.47 -14.91 -15.29
C ILE A 505 35.71 -14.85 -14.41
N LYS A 506 36.70 -14.06 -14.82
CA LYS A 506 37.90 -13.79 -14.02
C LYS A 506 37.86 -12.38 -13.42
N LYS A 507 38.52 -12.22 -12.26
CA LYS A 507 38.58 -10.95 -11.54
C LYS A 507 39.27 -9.83 -12.34
N GLU A 508 40.13 -10.18 -13.29
CA GLU A 508 40.80 -9.18 -14.13
C GLU A 508 39.88 -8.60 -15.21
N GLU A 509 38.72 -9.21 -15.44
CA GLU A 509 37.71 -8.77 -16.43
C GLU A 509 36.64 -7.84 -15.83
N THR A 510 36.66 -7.63 -14.50
CA THR A 510 35.68 -6.83 -13.76
C THR A 510 36.23 -5.46 -13.39
N ASN A 511 35.33 -4.49 -13.18
CA ASN A 511 35.66 -3.14 -12.70
C ASN A 511 36.71 -2.40 -13.56
N ILE A 512 36.60 -2.48 -14.90
CA ILE A 512 37.55 -1.93 -15.87
C ILE A 512 37.17 -0.51 -16.26
N TYR A 513 35.90 -0.29 -16.60
CA TYR A 513 35.40 0.94 -17.22
C TYR A 513 34.81 1.90 -16.20
N ILE A 514 33.86 1.44 -15.38
CA ILE A 514 33.23 2.23 -14.32
C ILE A 514 33.87 1.81 -13.00
N ARG A 515 35.07 2.31 -12.77
CA ARG A 515 35.91 1.87 -11.65
C ARG A 515 35.35 2.32 -10.30
N LEU A 516 34.93 1.37 -9.50
CA LEU A 516 34.68 1.56 -8.06
C LEU A 516 35.98 1.43 -7.26
N PRO A 517 36.05 2.05 -6.05
CA PRO A 517 37.23 1.98 -5.19
C PRO A 517 37.64 0.54 -4.82
N SER A 518 36.69 -0.37 -4.73
CA SER A 518 36.89 -1.79 -4.48
C SER A 518 36.06 -2.63 -5.45
N ASP A 519 36.58 -3.80 -5.81
CA ASP A 519 35.81 -4.79 -6.60
C ASP A 519 34.97 -5.70 -5.69
N GLU A 520 34.20 -5.06 -4.81
CA GLU A 520 33.29 -5.76 -3.88
C GLU A 520 32.13 -6.40 -4.62
N TYR A 521 31.69 -5.83 -5.76
CA TYR A 521 30.62 -6.42 -6.56
C TYR A 521 31.00 -7.83 -7.03
N PHE A 522 32.20 -8.03 -7.61
CA PHE A 522 32.64 -9.36 -8.03
C PHE A 522 32.64 -10.36 -6.86
N ASN A 523 33.32 -10.02 -5.76
CA ASN A 523 33.44 -10.93 -4.60
C ASN A 523 32.07 -11.28 -3.99
N ASN A 524 31.18 -10.29 -3.88
CA ASN A 524 29.84 -10.48 -3.32
C ASN A 524 28.94 -11.29 -4.26
N PHE A 525 29.02 -11.07 -5.58
CA PHE A 525 28.31 -11.89 -6.57
C PHE A 525 28.74 -13.35 -6.49
N GLN A 526 30.05 -13.62 -6.44
CA GLN A 526 30.57 -14.98 -6.29
C GLN A 526 30.09 -15.64 -4.99
N SER A 527 30.10 -14.87 -3.88
CA SER A 527 29.64 -15.36 -2.57
C SER A 527 28.16 -15.70 -2.54
N ILE A 528 27.33 -14.99 -3.32
CA ILE A 528 25.89 -15.26 -3.44
C ILE A 528 25.61 -16.42 -4.40
N ILE A 529 26.35 -16.53 -5.50
CA ILE A 529 26.11 -17.58 -6.51
C ILE A 529 26.47 -18.96 -5.95
N GLN A 530 27.59 -19.07 -5.21
CA GLN A 530 28.06 -20.32 -4.62
C GLN A 530 27.18 -20.75 -3.43
N PRO A 531 26.51 -21.93 -3.48
CA PRO A 531 25.63 -22.40 -2.41
C PRO A 531 26.33 -22.51 -1.04
N GLU A 532 27.62 -22.85 -1.02
CA GLU A 532 28.38 -23.07 0.22
C GLU A 532 28.59 -21.78 1.02
N THR A 533 28.75 -20.65 0.34
CA THR A 533 29.01 -19.34 0.97
C THR A 533 27.76 -18.49 1.13
N ARG A 534 26.72 -18.74 0.32
CA ARG A 534 25.53 -17.90 0.21
C ARG A 534 24.85 -17.63 1.55
N ASP A 535 24.52 -18.67 2.30
CA ASP A 535 23.79 -18.53 3.57
C ASP A 535 24.59 -17.75 4.62
N SER A 536 25.89 -17.99 4.68
CA SER A 536 26.80 -17.26 5.56
C SER A 536 26.84 -15.79 5.16
N PHE A 537 26.98 -15.51 3.86
CA PHE A 537 27.03 -14.15 3.32
C PHE A 537 25.73 -13.38 3.58
N ILE A 538 24.57 -13.98 3.28
CA ILE A 538 23.24 -13.38 3.51
C ILE A 538 23.09 -12.98 4.98
N LYS A 539 23.52 -13.84 5.92
CA LYS A 539 23.44 -13.55 7.36
C LYS A 539 24.40 -12.43 7.77
N SER A 540 25.66 -12.47 7.32
CA SER A 540 26.71 -11.52 7.72
C SER A 540 26.60 -10.15 7.05
N TYR A 541 25.96 -10.04 5.88
CA TYR A 541 25.88 -8.79 5.11
C TYR A 541 25.16 -7.67 5.88
N LEU A 542 25.49 -6.42 5.56
CA LEU A 542 25.01 -5.24 6.29
C LEU A 542 23.47 -5.14 6.29
N PHE A 543 22.84 -5.42 5.16
CA PHE A 543 21.40 -5.35 4.93
C PHE A 543 20.75 -6.72 4.84
N ASP A 544 19.43 -6.78 5.00
CA ASP A 544 18.66 -7.97 4.67
C ASP A 544 18.57 -8.15 3.15
N ILE A 545 19.14 -9.24 2.66
CA ILE A 545 19.17 -9.63 1.25
C ILE A 545 18.63 -11.05 1.07
N ALA A 546 17.91 -11.58 2.07
CA ALA A 546 17.25 -12.88 1.98
C ALA A 546 16.24 -12.92 0.81
N PRO A 547 16.00 -14.09 0.22
CA PRO A 547 15.01 -14.26 -0.84
C PRO A 547 13.59 -13.91 -0.34
N VAL A 548 12.77 -13.40 -1.25
CA VAL A 548 11.42 -12.86 -0.95
C VAL A 548 10.35 -13.78 -1.51
N TYR A 549 9.32 -14.10 -0.71
CA TYR A 549 8.22 -14.99 -1.11
C TYR A 549 6.88 -14.26 -1.11
N ASP A 550 5.86 -14.84 -1.74
CA ASP A 550 4.49 -14.31 -1.74
C ASP A 550 3.86 -14.20 -0.34
N GLU A 551 4.35 -14.97 0.63
CA GLU A 551 3.91 -14.86 2.04
C GLU A 551 4.48 -13.61 2.74
N ASN A 552 5.58 -13.04 2.25
CA ASN A 552 6.23 -11.84 2.77
C ASN A 552 6.82 -10.97 1.64
N PRO A 553 5.98 -10.40 0.75
CA PRO A 553 6.37 -9.80 -0.53
C PRO A 553 7.01 -8.40 -0.39
N PHE A 554 7.90 -8.19 0.58
CA PHE A 554 8.47 -6.88 0.92
C PHE A 554 9.89 -6.73 0.34
N PHE A 555 9.99 -6.75 -0.99
CA PHE A 555 11.29 -6.74 -1.69
C PHE A 555 12.18 -5.55 -1.34
N HIS A 556 11.58 -4.42 -0.99
CA HIS A 556 12.28 -3.18 -0.70
C HIS A 556 12.58 -2.95 0.79
N TYR A 557 12.33 -3.94 1.66
CA TYR A 557 12.55 -3.82 3.10
C TYR A 557 13.91 -4.38 3.56
N TYR A 558 14.91 -3.53 3.83
CA TYR A 558 16.31 -3.96 4.04
C TYR A 558 16.79 -4.01 5.51
N LEU A 559 15.87 -3.85 6.47
CA LEU A 559 16.23 -3.64 7.87
C LEU A 559 16.84 -4.89 8.54
N LYS A 560 18.01 -4.70 9.17
CA LYS A 560 18.61 -5.64 10.12
C LYS A 560 18.85 -4.95 11.46
N LEU A 561 18.03 -5.29 12.47
CA LEU A 561 18.12 -4.68 13.82
C LEU A 561 19.52 -4.82 14.44
N ASN A 562 20.19 -5.95 14.24
CA ASN A 562 21.54 -6.20 14.77
C ASN A 562 22.61 -5.25 14.17
N ASN A 563 22.35 -4.70 12.98
CA ASN A 563 23.29 -3.85 12.25
C ASN A 563 22.91 -2.35 12.27
N THR A 564 21.91 -1.96 13.06
CA THR A 564 21.41 -0.56 13.19
C THR A 564 22.52 0.50 13.21
N LYS A 565 23.49 0.36 14.12
CA LYS A 565 24.59 1.32 14.28
C LYS A 565 25.52 1.35 13.07
N ALA A 566 25.82 0.19 12.49
CA ALA A 566 26.67 0.08 11.30
C ALA A 566 25.99 0.72 10.09
N ILE A 567 24.70 0.42 9.86
CA ILE A 567 23.89 1.02 8.80
C ILE A 567 23.84 2.54 8.95
N TYR A 568 23.55 3.05 10.15
CA TYR A 568 23.51 4.50 10.39
C TYR A 568 24.84 5.20 10.06
N ASN A 569 25.97 4.57 10.38
CA ASN A 569 27.29 5.10 10.05
C ASN A 569 27.57 5.08 8.54
N VAL A 570 27.25 3.98 7.86
CA VAL A 570 27.48 3.82 6.41
C VAL A 570 26.57 4.74 5.60
N MET A 571 25.35 5.03 6.07
CA MET A 571 24.42 6.00 5.46
C MET A 571 24.79 7.47 5.74
N GLY A 572 26.03 7.75 6.15
CA GLY A 572 26.50 9.12 6.40
C GLY A 572 25.82 9.82 7.58
N ARG A 573 25.30 9.05 8.56
CA ARG A 573 24.57 9.56 9.75
C ARG A 573 23.32 10.39 9.42
N ASN A 574 22.76 10.17 8.24
CA ASN A 574 21.55 10.86 7.80
C ASN A 574 20.30 10.07 8.20
N ILE A 575 19.41 10.71 8.95
CA ILE A 575 18.18 10.11 9.47
C ILE A 575 17.23 9.70 8.35
N LEU A 576 17.14 10.47 7.25
CA LEU A 576 16.22 10.14 6.15
C LEU A 576 16.62 8.84 5.45
N TYR A 577 17.88 8.71 5.04
CA TYR A 577 18.37 7.46 4.44
C TYR A 577 18.25 6.29 5.43
N PHE A 578 18.47 6.54 6.72
CA PHE A 578 18.26 5.51 7.74
C PHE A 578 16.79 5.07 7.81
N LEU A 579 15.84 6.00 7.88
CA LEU A 579 14.42 5.69 7.91
C LEU A 579 13.99 4.94 6.65
N ASP A 580 14.45 5.37 5.48
CA ASP A 580 14.11 4.82 4.15
C ASP A 580 14.46 3.33 4.01
N ASN A 581 15.42 2.85 4.79
CA ASN A 581 15.82 1.43 4.82
C ASN A 581 14.95 0.54 5.72
N GLY A 582 13.73 0.98 6.06
CA GLY A 582 12.78 0.20 6.86
C GLY A 582 12.70 0.55 8.34
N TYR A 583 13.41 1.58 8.81
CA TYR A 583 13.44 1.96 10.22
C TYR A 583 12.26 2.85 10.65
N LEU A 584 11.48 3.40 9.70
CA LEU A 584 10.31 4.20 10.02
C LEU A 584 9.22 3.38 10.76
N LEU A 585 8.98 2.13 10.37
CA LEU A 585 7.90 1.32 10.95
C LEU A 585 8.11 1.00 12.44
N PRO A 586 9.31 0.60 12.91
CA PRO A 586 9.58 0.51 14.36
C PRO A 586 9.39 1.83 15.11
N VAL A 587 9.76 2.98 14.51
CA VAL A 587 9.58 4.30 15.12
C VAL A 587 8.09 4.65 15.24
N VAL A 588 7.32 4.42 14.18
CA VAL A 588 5.86 4.60 14.20
C VAL A 588 5.22 3.66 15.22
N LEU A 589 5.64 2.39 15.29
CA LEU A 589 5.15 1.45 16.29
C LEU A 589 5.40 1.98 17.70
N ALA A 590 6.60 2.48 17.99
CA ALA A 590 6.93 3.04 19.30
C ALA A 590 6.05 4.25 19.65
N ILE A 591 5.85 5.17 18.70
CA ILE A 591 4.99 6.35 18.89
C ILE A 591 3.54 5.93 19.16
N VAL A 592 2.98 5.07 18.31
CA VAL A 592 1.61 4.59 18.44
C VAL A 592 1.45 3.79 19.75
N LEU A 593 2.43 2.99 20.14
CA LEU A 593 2.42 2.25 21.40
C LEU A 593 2.38 3.18 22.60
N ILE A 594 3.22 4.22 22.61
CA ILE A 594 3.22 5.22 23.68
C ILE A 594 1.87 5.94 23.74
N LEU A 595 1.34 6.41 22.60
CA LEU A 595 0.05 7.11 22.54
C LEU A 595 -1.10 6.21 22.99
N SER A 596 -1.18 4.98 22.50
CA SER A 596 -2.18 3.99 22.89
C SER A 596 -2.09 3.66 24.39
N LEU A 597 -0.88 3.47 24.94
CA LEU A 597 -0.69 3.24 26.37
C LEU A 597 -1.14 4.45 27.19
N LEU A 598 -0.79 5.68 26.78
CA LEU A 598 -1.24 6.90 27.44
C LEU A 598 -2.77 7.00 27.47
N MET A 599 -3.43 6.75 26.35
CA MET A 599 -4.90 6.81 26.24
C MET A 599 -5.61 5.76 27.09
N ILE A 600 -5.04 4.55 27.20
CA ILE A 600 -5.61 3.48 28.03
C ILE A 600 -5.36 3.74 29.52
N LEU A 601 -4.15 4.16 29.89
CA LEU A 601 -3.70 4.28 31.28
C LEU A 601 -4.20 5.56 31.97
N VAL A 602 -4.30 6.69 31.25
CA VAL A 602 -4.70 7.97 31.85
C VAL A 602 -6.09 7.89 32.53
N PRO A 603 -7.16 7.40 31.89
CA PRO A 603 -8.44 7.20 32.58
C PRO A 603 -8.34 6.25 33.78
N ALA A 604 -7.55 5.18 33.66
CA ALA A 604 -7.39 4.16 34.70
C ALA A 604 -6.75 4.72 35.99
N PHE A 605 -5.78 5.63 35.87
CA PHE A 605 -5.14 6.26 37.02
C PHE A 605 -5.98 7.37 37.67
N PHE A 606 -6.67 8.19 36.85
CA PHE A 606 -7.33 9.40 37.35
C PHE A 606 -8.76 9.16 37.85
N MET A 607 -9.50 8.17 37.33
CA MET A 607 -10.89 8.00 37.75
C MET A 607 -11.05 7.06 38.94
N LYS A 608 -11.78 7.54 39.97
CA LYS A 608 -12.07 6.79 41.20
C LYS A 608 -12.80 5.47 40.94
N GLN A 609 -13.58 5.39 39.86
CA GLN A 609 -14.31 4.19 39.45
C GLN A 609 -13.39 3.00 39.07
N PHE A 610 -12.12 3.27 38.73
CA PHE A 610 -11.12 2.25 38.38
C PHE A 610 -10.16 1.90 39.52
N LYS A 611 -10.27 2.54 40.69
CA LYS A 611 -9.32 2.35 41.82
C LYS A 611 -9.45 0.99 42.53
N LYS A 612 -10.49 0.20 42.23
CA LYS A 612 -10.62 -1.19 42.67
C LYS A 612 -10.66 -2.10 41.45
N PHE A 613 -9.51 -2.29 40.80
CA PHE A 613 -9.37 -3.23 39.67
C PHE A 613 -9.86 -4.63 40.08
N LYS A 614 -11.05 -5.00 39.65
CA LYS A 614 -11.60 -6.35 39.86
C LYS A 614 -11.20 -7.27 38.72
N ARG A 615 -11.21 -8.58 38.99
CA ARG A 615 -10.97 -9.64 38.01
C ARG A 615 -11.91 -9.52 36.78
N LEU A 616 -13.18 -9.17 37.01
CA LEU A 616 -14.16 -8.85 35.97
C LEU A 616 -13.71 -7.74 35.00
N GLU A 617 -13.12 -6.67 35.52
CA GLU A 617 -12.68 -5.52 34.73
C GLU A 617 -11.53 -5.96 33.83
N LEU A 618 -10.53 -6.67 34.36
CA LEU A 618 -9.41 -7.19 33.56
C LEU A 618 -9.86 -8.08 32.40
N PHE A 619 -10.80 -9.00 32.63
CA PHE A 619 -11.33 -9.85 31.55
C PHE A 619 -12.13 -9.06 30.51
N THR A 620 -12.84 -7.99 30.92
CA THR A 620 -13.50 -7.06 29.99
C THR A 620 -12.48 -6.41 29.07
N LEU A 621 -11.39 -5.89 29.63
CA LEU A 621 -10.35 -5.19 28.86
C LEU A 621 -9.69 -6.13 27.88
N LEU A 622 -9.30 -7.33 28.35
CA LEU A 622 -8.67 -8.33 27.51
C LEU A 622 -9.60 -8.77 26.38
N TYR A 623 -10.90 -8.89 26.65
CA TYR A 623 -11.90 -9.23 25.63
C TYR A 623 -11.96 -8.21 24.49
N PHE A 624 -12.12 -6.92 24.80
CA PHE A 624 -12.20 -5.86 23.78
C PHE A 624 -10.86 -5.63 23.07
N ALA A 625 -9.74 -5.72 23.80
CA ALA A 625 -8.41 -5.63 23.22
C ALA A 625 -8.15 -6.74 22.19
N MET A 626 -8.49 -7.99 22.52
CA MET A 626 -8.24 -9.14 21.66
C MET A 626 -9.17 -9.17 20.44
N ILE A 627 -10.43 -8.72 20.57
CA ILE A 627 -11.32 -8.61 19.41
C ILE A 627 -10.84 -7.54 18.43
N GLY A 628 -10.47 -6.35 18.93
CA GLY A 628 -9.94 -5.29 18.07
C GLY A 628 -8.66 -5.70 17.34
N LEU A 629 -7.73 -6.34 18.06
CA LEU A 629 -6.48 -6.85 17.50
C LEU A 629 -6.73 -7.98 16.48
N GLY A 630 -7.58 -8.96 16.82
CA GLY A 630 -7.90 -10.09 15.95
C GLY A 630 -8.63 -9.67 14.67
N PHE A 631 -9.56 -8.72 14.78
CA PHE A 631 -10.28 -8.17 13.63
C PHE A 631 -9.33 -7.48 12.66
N MET A 632 -8.49 -6.56 13.15
CA MET A 632 -7.55 -5.81 12.31
C MET A 632 -6.45 -6.69 11.73
N PHE A 633 -5.93 -7.68 12.46
CA PHE A 633 -4.95 -8.63 11.91
C PHE A 633 -5.52 -9.41 10.72
N PHE A 634 -6.76 -9.87 10.84
CA PHE A 634 -7.45 -10.57 9.75
C PHE A 634 -7.70 -9.62 8.58
N GLU A 635 -8.30 -8.46 8.84
CA GLU A 635 -8.67 -7.49 7.81
C GLU A 635 -7.46 -6.95 7.03
N VAL A 636 -6.43 -6.44 7.72
CA VAL A 636 -5.24 -5.86 7.07
C VAL A 636 -4.49 -6.92 6.27
N THR A 637 -4.32 -8.13 6.82
CA THR A 637 -3.67 -9.23 6.09
C THR A 637 -4.43 -9.57 4.81
N LEU A 638 -5.77 -9.57 4.84
CA LEU A 638 -6.58 -9.83 3.66
C LEU A 638 -6.49 -8.71 2.63
N ILE A 639 -6.47 -7.44 3.06
CA ILE A 639 -6.24 -6.32 2.15
C ILE A 639 -4.89 -6.51 1.45
N GLN A 640 -3.83 -6.85 2.16
CA GLN A 640 -2.49 -6.98 1.59
C GLN A 640 -2.33 -8.21 0.68
N LYS A 641 -2.83 -9.38 1.09
CA LYS A 641 -2.78 -10.61 0.27
C LYS A 641 -3.64 -10.52 -0.99
N ASN A 642 -4.76 -9.80 -0.93
CA ASN A 642 -5.65 -9.68 -2.09
C ASN A 642 -5.22 -8.60 -3.09
N ILE A 643 -4.10 -7.89 -2.87
CA ILE A 643 -3.49 -7.00 -3.88
C ILE A 643 -3.11 -7.77 -5.15
N LEU A 644 -2.50 -8.96 -5.00
CA LEU A 644 -2.10 -9.79 -6.13
C LEU A 644 -3.29 -10.21 -7.02
N PRO A 645 -4.36 -10.84 -6.51
CA PRO A 645 -5.51 -11.23 -7.34
C PRO A 645 -6.35 -10.04 -7.81
N LEU A 646 -6.53 -8.99 -7.01
CA LEU A 646 -7.32 -7.82 -7.40
C LEU A 646 -6.52 -6.77 -8.18
N GLU A 647 -5.25 -7.05 -8.44
CA GLU A 647 -4.33 -6.30 -9.30
C GLU A 647 -4.03 -4.88 -8.82
N ASN A 648 -4.66 -4.42 -7.73
CA ASN A 648 -4.48 -3.08 -7.20
C ASN A 648 -4.80 -2.97 -5.69
N PRO A 649 -4.02 -2.19 -4.91
CA PRO A 649 -4.32 -1.89 -3.51
C PRO A 649 -5.70 -1.27 -3.27
N VAL A 650 -6.14 -0.34 -4.12
CA VAL A 650 -7.42 0.37 -3.96
C VAL A 650 -8.60 -0.59 -4.12
N TYR A 651 -8.55 -1.47 -5.12
CA TYR A 651 -9.57 -2.51 -5.28
C TYR A 651 -9.54 -3.51 -4.13
N SER A 652 -8.34 -3.89 -3.65
CA SER A 652 -8.22 -4.79 -2.51
C SER A 652 -8.85 -4.20 -1.24
N VAL A 653 -8.52 -2.95 -0.91
CA VAL A 653 -9.13 -2.22 0.20
C VAL A 653 -10.64 -2.20 0.05
N ALA A 654 -11.19 -1.76 -1.09
CA ALA A 654 -12.64 -1.63 -1.20
C ALA A 654 -13.38 -2.96 -1.21
N VAL A 655 -12.92 -3.99 -1.93
CA VAL A 655 -13.62 -5.29 -1.98
C VAL A 655 -13.58 -5.96 -0.61
N VAL A 656 -12.41 -5.99 0.04
CA VAL A 656 -12.23 -6.64 1.35
C VAL A 656 -12.98 -5.87 2.43
N LEU A 657 -12.77 -4.56 2.57
CA LEU A 657 -13.46 -3.74 3.59
C LEU A 657 -14.97 -3.80 3.40
N THR A 658 -15.47 -3.55 2.19
CA THR A 658 -16.93 -3.56 1.95
C THR A 658 -17.52 -4.91 2.33
N THR A 659 -16.88 -6.01 1.92
CA THR A 659 -17.40 -7.34 2.22
C THR A 659 -17.38 -7.63 3.72
N ILE A 660 -16.26 -7.40 4.40
CA ILE A 660 -16.11 -7.69 5.83
C ILE A 660 -17.04 -6.80 6.64
N LEU A 661 -17.12 -5.50 6.36
CA LEU A 661 -17.94 -4.55 7.10
C LEU A 661 -19.44 -4.80 6.88
N VAL A 662 -19.89 -4.98 5.63
CA VAL A 662 -21.30 -5.24 5.32
C VAL A 662 -21.76 -6.57 5.91
N SER A 663 -20.95 -7.63 5.78
CA SER A 663 -21.27 -8.93 6.38
C SER A 663 -21.25 -8.89 7.91
N SER A 664 -20.28 -8.21 8.53
CA SER A 664 -20.24 -7.97 9.98
C SER A 664 -21.47 -7.20 10.46
N GLY A 665 -21.91 -6.19 9.71
CA GLY A 665 -23.13 -5.43 10.01
C GLY A 665 -24.39 -6.29 9.93
N ALA A 666 -24.45 -7.24 8.98
CA ALA A 666 -25.53 -8.22 8.95
C ALA A 666 -25.47 -9.16 10.18
N GLY A 667 -24.28 -9.70 10.48
CA GLY A 667 -24.01 -10.57 11.63
C GLY A 667 -24.50 -9.98 12.95
N SER A 668 -24.21 -8.71 13.18
CA SER A 668 -24.63 -8.00 14.40
C SER A 668 -26.14 -8.05 14.60
N VAL A 669 -26.95 -7.73 13.58
CA VAL A 669 -28.42 -7.73 13.67
C VAL A 669 -28.97 -9.14 13.80
N PHE A 670 -28.44 -10.11 13.05
CA PHE A 670 -28.91 -11.50 13.12
C PHE A 670 -28.66 -12.13 14.49
N SER A 671 -27.59 -11.73 15.19
CA SER A 671 -27.32 -12.18 16.57
C SER A 671 -28.47 -11.84 17.53
N SER A 672 -29.15 -10.70 17.33
CA SER A 672 -30.28 -10.29 18.16
C SER A 672 -31.55 -11.13 17.95
N LYS A 673 -31.68 -11.77 16.78
CA LYS A 673 -32.84 -12.61 16.43
C LYS A 673 -32.66 -14.07 16.86
N LEU A 674 -31.42 -14.52 17.01
CA LEU A 674 -31.07 -15.91 17.29
C LEU A 674 -30.29 -16.00 18.60
N ASN A 675 -30.98 -16.28 19.71
CA ASN A 675 -30.35 -16.39 21.05
C ASN A 675 -29.19 -17.40 21.10
N LYS A 676 -29.19 -18.45 20.26
CA LYS A 676 -28.07 -19.40 20.13
C LYS A 676 -26.79 -18.75 19.59
N LEU A 677 -26.92 -17.70 18.79
CA LEU A 677 -25.81 -16.89 18.27
C LEU A 677 -25.37 -15.80 19.26
N SER A 678 -25.85 -15.81 20.49
CA SER A 678 -25.32 -14.96 21.57
C SER A 678 -24.59 -15.84 22.59
N SER A 679 -23.70 -16.71 22.11
CA SER A 679 -22.90 -17.60 22.96
C SER A 679 -21.41 -17.36 22.80
N SER A 680 -20.66 -17.58 23.87
CA SER A 680 -19.18 -17.55 23.87
C SER A 680 -18.54 -18.45 22.82
N TYR A 681 -19.24 -19.47 22.32
CA TYR A 681 -18.68 -20.36 21.30
C TYR A 681 -18.46 -19.69 19.94
N ILE A 682 -19.01 -18.50 19.69
CA ILE A 682 -18.79 -17.78 18.42
C ILE A 682 -17.34 -17.36 18.25
N GLN A 683 -16.69 -16.88 19.32
CA GLN A 683 -15.28 -16.52 19.27
C GLN A 683 -14.42 -17.74 18.88
N LEU A 684 -14.79 -18.93 19.35
CA LEU A 684 -14.14 -20.19 18.95
C LEU A 684 -14.43 -20.57 17.48
N ILE A 685 -15.65 -20.34 16.99
CA ILE A 685 -15.99 -20.55 15.57
C ILE A 685 -15.15 -19.61 14.69
N ILE A 686 -15.03 -18.33 15.06
CA ILE A 686 -14.19 -17.37 14.32
C ILE A 686 -12.72 -17.82 14.33
N CYS A 687 -12.19 -18.23 15.48
CA CYS A 687 -10.85 -18.79 15.61
C CYS A 687 -10.61 -19.93 14.60
N CYS A 688 -11.53 -20.90 14.53
CA CYS A 688 -11.46 -22.01 13.58
C CYS A 688 -11.59 -21.56 12.11
N LEU A 689 -12.49 -20.62 11.81
CA LEU A 689 -12.69 -20.10 10.46
C LEU A 689 -11.44 -19.37 9.95
N ILE A 690 -10.82 -18.51 10.77
CA ILE A 690 -9.58 -17.81 10.40
C ILE A 690 -8.44 -18.81 10.17
N PHE A 691 -8.31 -19.80 11.06
CA PHE A 691 -7.28 -20.83 10.91
C PHE A 691 -7.49 -21.65 9.63
N LEU A 692 -8.73 -22.11 9.37
CA LEU A 692 -9.07 -22.83 8.15
C LEU A 692 -8.81 -21.98 6.90
N TYR A 693 -9.22 -20.71 6.93
CA TYR A 693 -8.97 -19.76 5.83
C TYR A 693 -7.46 -19.64 5.53
N SER A 694 -6.62 -19.54 6.57
CA SER A 694 -5.15 -19.47 6.41
C SER A 694 -4.55 -20.69 5.69
N LEU A 695 -5.19 -21.86 5.78
CA LEU A 695 -4.75 -23.08 5.11
C LEU A 695 -5.28 -23.17 3.68
N THR A 696 -6.50 -22.71 3.43
CA THR A 696 -7.15 -22.79 2.11
C THR A 696 -6.80 -21.63 1.18
N GLN A 697 -6.29 -20.51 1.71
CA GLN A 697 -6.03 -19.29 0.92
C GLN A 697 -5.08 -19.50 -0.27
N PRO A 698 -3.95 -20.24 -0.16
CA PRO A 698 -3.06 -20.48 -1.30
C PRO A 698 -3.75 -21.24 -2.44
N LEU A 699 -4.62 -22.21 -2.11
CA LEU A 699 -5.41 -22.96 -3.08
C LEU A 699 -6.45 -22.07 -3.76
N LEU A 700 -7.12 -21.22 -2.98
CA LEU A 700 -8.09 -20.26 -3.48
C LEU A 700 -7.44 -19.26 -4.44
N LEU A 701 -6.23 -18.78 -4.12
CA LEU A 701 -5.45 -17.89 -4.98
C LEU A 701 -5.16 -18.56 -6.34
N LYS A 702 -4.59 -19.77 -6.32
CA LYS A 702 -4.28 -20.52 -7.56
C LYS A 702 -5.52 -20.75 -8.41
N PHE A 703 -6.66 -21.02 -7.79
CA PHE A 703 -7.95 -21.20 -8.47
C PHE A 703 -8.47 -19.90 -9.10
N MET A 704 -8.32 -18.75 -8.44
CA MET A 704 -8.93 -17.49 -8.90
C MET A 704 -8.11 -16.74 -9.97
N LEU A 705 -6.78 -16.91 -10.01
CA LEU A 705 -5.88 -16.16 -10.90
C LEU A 705 -6.27 -16.20 -12.41
N PRO A 706 -6.78 -17.31 -12.97
CA PRO A 706 -7.15 -17.37 -14.39
C PRO A 706 -8.37 -16.52 -14.78
N TYR A 707 -9.24 -16.18 -13.83
CA TYR A 707 -10.52 -15.53 -14.13
C TYR A 707 -10.39 -14.02 -14.35
N SER A 708 -11.47 -13.35 -14.76
CA SER A 708 -11.51 -11.89 -14.88
C SER A 708 -11.60 -11.19 -13.53
N LEU A 709 -11.21 -9.91 -13.46
CA LEU A 709 -11.23 -9.12 -12.22
C LEU A 709 -12.60 -9.16 -11.51
N ALA A 710 -13.70 -9.07 -12.26
CA ALA A 710 -15.05 -9.15 -11.70
C ALA A 710 -15.33 -10.48 -10.99
N ILE A 711 -14.90 -11.60 -11.59
CA ILE A 711 -15.05 -12.93 -11.01
C ILE A 711 -14.14 -13.09 -9.78
N LYS A 712 -12.90 -12.59 -9.85
CA LYS A 712 -11.97 -12.58 -8.69
C LYS A 712 -12.59 -11.85 -7.50
N SER A 713 -13.13 -10.65 -7.73
CA SER A 713 -13.84 -9.86 -6.71
C SER A 713 -15.04 -10.62 -6.12
N MET A 714 -15.81 -11.32 -6.94
CA MET A 714 -16.95 -12.12 -6.48
C MET A 714 -16.51 -13.32 -5.63
N ILE A 715 -15.48 -14.06 -6.04
CA ILE A 715 -14.94 -15.19 -5.29
C ILE A 715 -14.41 -14.73 -3.93
N ILE A 716 -13.63 -13.66 -3.90
CA ILE A 716 -13.11 -13.07 -2.65
C ILE A 716 -14.28 -12.65 -1.76
N SER A 717 -15.26 -11.93 -2.31
CA SER A 717 -16.43 -11.47 -1.54
C SER A 717 -17.17 -12.66 -0.91
N ILE A 718 -17.49 -13.70 -1.70
CA ILE A 718 -18.18 -14.90 -1.21
C ILE A 718 -17.37 -15.60 -0.12
N SER A 719 -16.06 -15.71 -0.28
CA SER A 719 -15.19 -16.36 0.71
C SER A 719 -15.16 -15.62 2.05
N LEU A 720 -15.32 -14.29 2.04
CA LEU A 720 -15.24 -13.44 3.23
C LEU A 720 -16.61 -13.18 3.89
N LEU A 721 -17.72 -13.46 3.22
CA LEU A 721 -19.07 -13.30 3.78
C LEU A 721 -19.25 -14.07 5.09
N ILE A 722 -18.78 -15.34 5.16
CA ILE A 722 -18.97 -16.19 6.34
C ILE A 722 -18.11 -15.70 7.52
N PRO A 723 -16.77 -15.54 7.39
CA PRO A 723 -15.96 -15.00 8.47
C PRO A 723 -16.44 -13.63 8.94
N GLY A 724 -16.70 -12.70 8.01
CA GLY A 724 -17.16 -11.35 8.35
C GLY A 724 -18.49 -11.36 9.09
N PHE A 725 -19.46 -12.17 8.66
CA PHE A 725 -20.73 -12.32 9.38
C PHE A 725 -20.54 -12.71 10.85
N PHE A 726 -19.68 -13.69 11.15
CA PHE A 726 -19.44 -14.08 12.55
C PHE A 726 -18.64 -13.02 13.31
N MET A 727 -17.68 -12.34 12.68
CA MET A 727 -16.86 -11.30 13.31
C MET A 727 -17.67 -10.07 13.76
N GLY A 728 -18.84 -9.82 13.17
CA GLY A 728 -19.74 -8.73 13.59
C GLY A 728 -20.53 -8.97 14.88
N ILE A 729 -20.46 -10.16 15.48
CA ILE A 729 -21.28 -10.57 16.63
C ILE A 729 -20.62 -10.25 18.00
N PRO A 730 -19.32 -10.54 18.23
CA PRO A 730 -18.70 -10.41 19.55
C PRO A 730 -18.72 -8.99 20.14
N PHE A 731 -18.57 -7.97 19.30
CA PHE A 731 -18.48 -6.58 19.78
C PHE A 731 -19.79 -6.07 20.39
N PRO A 732 -20.95 -6.09 19.68
CA PRO A 732 -22.25 -5.75 20.28
C PRO A 732 -22.61 -6.59 21.50
N MET A 733 -22.23 -7.88 21.49
CA MET A 733 -22.45 -8.79 22.60
C MET A 733 -21.74 -8.31 23.87
N GLY A 734 -20.48 -7.89 23.77
CA GLY A 734 -19.72 -7.32 24.88
C GLY A 734 -20.34 -6.02 25.40
N ILE A 735 -20.74 -5.12 24.49
CA ILE A 735 -21.37 -3.84 24.86
C ILE A 735 -22.71 -4.05 25.57
N LYS A 736 -23.51 -5.03 25.14
CA LYS A 736 -24.78 -5.38 25.78
C LYS A 736 -24.60 -5.87 27.21
N LEU A 737 -23.60 -6.72 27.44
CA LEU A 737 -23.26 -7.21 28.78
C LEU A 737 -22.77 -6.07 29.69
N LEU A 738 -21.89 -5.21 29.18
CA LEU A 738 -21.46 -4.00 29.91
C LEU A 738 -22.61 -3.06 30.20
N GLY A 739 -23.52 -2.87 29.24
CA GLY A 739 -24.71 -2.05 29.42
C GLY A 739 -25.65 -2.52 30.54
N GLN A 740 -25.58 -3.80 30.91
CA GLN A 740 -26.33 -4.39 32.02
C GLN A 740 -25.57 -4.33 33.36
N LYS A 741 -24.26 -4.57 33.35
CA LYS A 741 -23.43 -4.65 34.57
C LYS A 741 -22.85 -3.28 34.98
N GLN A 742 -22.18 -2.57 34.06
CA GLN A 742 -21.43 -1.34 34.32
C GLN A 742 -21.38 -0.43 33.07
N LYS A 743 -22.42 0.39 32.87
CA LYS A 743 -22.52 1.30 31.70
C LYS A 743 -21.39 2.32 31.60
N GLU A 744 -20.86 2.76 32.73
CA GLU A 744 -19.78 3.75 32.80
C GLU A 744 -18.48 3.26 32.12
N LEU A 745 -18.33 1.95 31.89
CA LEU A 745 -17.16 1.36 31.24
C LEU A 745 -17.24 1.31 29.72
N ILE A 746 -18.40 1.58 29.11
CA ILE A 746 -18.58 1.50 27.66
C ILE A 746 -17.59 2.41 26.90
N PRO A 747 -17.41 3.70 27.27
CA PRO A 747 -16.44 4.56 26.59
C PRO A 747 -14.98 4.07 26.69
N TRP A 748 -14.62 3.45 27.82
CA TRP A 748 -13.27 2.94 28.04
C TRP A 748 -13.01 1.63 27.29
N ALA A 749 -13.99 0.72 27.27
CA ALA A 749 -13.93 -0.49 26.46
C ALA A 749 -13.78 -0.17 24.96
N TRP A 750 -14.50 0.86 24.48
CA TRP A 750 -14.34 1.38 23.13
C TRP A 750 -12.94 1.95 22.90
N ALA A 751 -12.42 2.76 23.83
CA ALA A 751 -11.09 3.34 23.73
C ALA A 751 -10.00 2.27 23.62
N ILE A 752 -10.08 1.19 24.40
CA ILE A 752 -9.13 0.07 24.36
C ILE A 752 -9.22 -0.67 23.03
N ASN A 753 -10.43 -1.02 22.58
CA ASN A 753 -10.62 -1.64 21.28
C ASN A 753 -9.99 -0.79 20.17
N ALA A 754 -10.28 0.52 20.16
CA ALA A 754 -9.71 1.44 19.19
C ALA A 754 -8.18 1.52 19.29
N CYS A 755 -7.58 1.66 20.48
CA CYS A 755 -6.13 1.77 20.66
C CYS A 755 -5.37 0.52 20.18
N LEU A 756 -5.92 -0.68 20.41
CA LEU A 756 -5.36 -1.92 19.86
C LEU A 756 -5.55 -2.00 18.35
N SER A 757 -6.67 -1.49 17.83
CA SER A 757 -6.89 -1.35 16.39
C SER A 757 -5.95 -0.32 15.73
N VAL A 758 -5.45 0.69 16.44
CA VAL A 758 -4.37 1.57 15.94
C VAL A 758 -3.05 0.81 15.81
N LEU A 759 -2.72 -0.02 16.81
CA LEU A 759 -1.47 -0.78 16.86
C LEU A 759 -1.43 -1.92 15.83
N ALA A 760 -2.57 -2.53 15.57
CA ALA A 760 -2.66 -3.76 14.81
C ALA A 760 -2.18 -3.66 13.34
N PRO A 761 -2.46 -2.61 12.55
CA PRO A 761 -1.94 -2.49 11.18
C PRO A 761 -0.40 -2.45 11.12
N VAL A 762 0.22 -1.64 11.98
CA VAL A 762 1.69 -1.53 12.06
C VAL A 762 2.31 -2.86 12.48
N LEU A 763 1.73 -3.50 13.49
CA LEU A 763 2.17 -4.80 13.98
C LEU A 763 1.95 -5.92 12.93
N THR A 764 0.87 -5.87 12.17
CA THR A 764 0.58 -6.79 11.06
C THR A 764 1.70 -6.74 10.03
N ILE A 765 2.09 -5.53 9.58
CA ILE A 765 3.17 -5.37 8.61
C ILE A 765 4.50 -5.90 9.18
N MET A 766 4.84 -5.55 10.43
CA MET A 766 6.08 -6.02 11.06
C MET A 766 6.14 -7.56 11.18
N LEU A 767 5.02 -8.18 11.56
CA LEU A 767 4.92 -9.64 11.66
C LEU A 767 4.92 -10.29 10.27
N ALA A 768 4.27 -9.68 9.28
CA ALA A 768 4.25 -10.18 7.90
C ALA A 768 5.63 -10.15 7.25
N ILE A 769 6.41 -9.09 7.47
CA ILE A 769 7.79 -8.99 6.99
C ILE A 769 8.67 -10.10 7.56
N THR A 770 8.57 -10.34 8.87
CA THR A 770 9.49 -11.24 9.59
C THR A 770 9.09 -12.71 9.51
N ALA A 771 7.79 -12.99 9.48
CA ALA A 771 7.24 -14.33 9.67
C ALA A 771 6.21 -14.72 8.58
N GLY A 772 5.80 -13.77 7.74
CA GLY A 772 4.81 -13.99 6.67
C GLY A 772 3.35 -13.83 7.12
N PHE A 773 2.48 -13.55 6.15
CA PHE A 773 1.05 -13.30 6.37
C PHE A 773 0.31 -14.46 7.05
N LYS A 774 0.69 -15.70 6.77
CA LYS A 774 0.10 -16.87 7.42
C LYS A 774 0.23 -16.84 8.94
N ILE A 775 1.37 -16.40 9.46
CA ILE A 775 1.61 -16.30 10.91
C ILE A 775 0.77 -15.18 11.53
N VAL A 776 0.55 -14.07 10.80
CA VAL A 776 -0.35 -13.01 11.25
C VAL A 776 -1.79 -13.52 11.38
N LEU A 777 -2.28 -14.31 10.42
CA LEU A 777 -3.60 -14.94 10.50
C LEU A 777 -3.71 -15.91 11.69
N TRP A 778 -2.63 -16.63 12.02
CA TRP A 778 -2.59 -17.45 13.23
C TRP A 778 -2.63 -16.59 14.51
N GLY A 779 -1.96 -15.43 14.49
CA GLY A 779 -2.09 -14.41 15.54
C GLY A 779 -3.53 -13.92 15.71
N ALA A 780 -4.24 -13.67 14.60
CA ALA A 780 -5.66 -13.30 14.63
C ALA A 780 -6.53 -14.40 15.23
N SER A 781 -6.30 -15.66 14.83
CA SER A 781 -6.97 -16.84 15.37
C SER A 781 -6.74 -16.96 16.89
N LEU A 782 -5.49 -16.81 17.34
CA LEU A 782 -5.13 -16.83 18.76
C LEU A 782 -5.81 -15.69 19.54
N ALA A 783 -5.90 -14.48 18.97
CA ALA A 783 -6.58 -13.36 19.60
C ALA A 783 -8.06 -13.69 19.86
N TYR A 784 -8.77 -14.27 18.90
CA TYR A 784 -10.16 -14.72 19.11
C TYR A 784 -10.29 -15.86 20.13
N LEU A 785 -9.30 -16.76 20.21
CA LEU A 785 -9.26 -17.78 21.26
C LEU A 785 -9.09 -17.16 22.66
N LEU A 786 -8.23 -16.13 22.80
CA LEU A 786 -8.06 -15.40 24.05
C LEU A 786 -9.32 -14.58 24.42
N ALA A 787 -10.00 -14.02 23.41
CA ALA A 787 -11.29 -13.37 23.60
C ALA A 787 -12.36 -14.36 24.12
N PHE A 788 -12.38 -15.60 23.60
CA PHE A 788 -13.26 -16.66 24.10
C PHE A 788 -13.03 -16.97 25.59
N ILE A 789 -11.77 -17.16 25.99
CA ILE A 789 -11.39 -17.46 27.37
C ILE A 789 -11.80 -16.30 28.29
N SER A 790 -11.54 -15.07 27.86
CA SER A 790 -11.88 -13.85 28.61
C SER A 790 -13.39 -13.71 28.78
N PHE A 791 -14.16 -13.99 27.72
CA PHE A 791 -15.62 -13.94 27.75
C PHE A 791 -16.23 -14.98 28.70
N LYS A 792 -15.69 -16.20 28.75
CA LYS A 792 -16.10 -17.21 29.74
C LYS A 792 -15.79 -16.80 31.18
N GLY A 793 -14.71 -16.04 31.39
CA GLY A 793 -14.42 -15.42 32.69
C GLY A 793 -15.49 -14.41 33.09
N LEU A 794 -15.92 -13.57 32.14
CA LEU A 794 -16.94 -12.53 32.33
C LEU A 794 -18.35 -13.04 32.61
N SER A 795 -18.69 -14.23 32.10
CA SER A 795 -20.02 -14.82 32.25
C SER A 795 -20.20 -15.67 33.51
N LYS A 796 -19.10 -16.08 34.15
CA LYS A 796 -19.10 -16.89 35.39
C LYS A 796 -19.16 -16.05 36.68
N GLU A 797 -18.74 -14.79 36.61
CA GLU A 797 -18.91 -13.77 37.66
C GLU A 797 -20.18 -12.96 37.43
#